data_AF-A0A922SVE2-F1
#
_entry.id   AF-A0A922SVE2-F1
#
_cell.length_a   1.000
_cell.length_b   1.000
_cell.length_c   1.000
_cell.angle_alpha   90.00
_cell.angle_beta   90.00
_cell.angle_gamma   90.00
#
_symmetry.space_group_name_H-M   'P 1'
#
loop_
_entity.id
_entity.type
_entity.pdbx_description
1 polymer ?
#
loop_
_entity_poly.entity_id
_entity_poly.type
_entity_poly.pdbx_seq_one_letter_code
_entity_poly.pdbx_strand_id
1 'polypeptide(L)'
;MPIRLIVAESDFYGLNMADVAPLAYAANPITEPALILLGESFDRLIECAHRSIREDKISVFDQAQINSFISGRSGRHDRMLMVKLAKSTFRAYKGIWKRLLCFVYRTSQPTQSIPLLHRLTTAQLFHLDRALHLAEQLSPLQRLSRSNASLTEEAGVEEIVRDLDRACLLLCIALLDHTLQGDHFESVVLSFLAVLGIDGSSGGVFRGPLSYSPDLSKFVKMAQMLVVQRSVVAAEDGEVEHPSYMLDEMRERFMVRGSRTAFDWACRLRSYAKKVVSNTTSLGYIAWSEDGSLVTYKDTGFSMDALRKFIAVQVKKAQQELEDLLLLHPEEARDDIVPPVYLYRLQDNHSNGQKGWNFLKDQRNADQLQEGGDRCLLENDWLRNEMVAMSPESQLRWKKKAVQAYFEKVDKFLERLLLLIHMTGGQPPRGTELIGLQHSNTAQGQHRGIFLEEGLISTVTSYHKGYNITGSTKIIHRYLPKEVSELLVYYLWLILPFWQQLDILVYKRKDPHSTFLWPKGSGTWDSSRLTRVIAREARLYLDTTLSILIYRHLAIAISRQHLPCGGFKRDYGVHKKIADQQATHGTWIAGTVYARGLQEAPGHVKARSSEYRAASREWHSFLGFWHSPQQSIKWVLEGSDWID
;
A
#
# COMPACT_ATOMS: atom_id res chain seq x y z
N MET A 1 -25.20 -19.55 -5.54
CA MET A 1 -25.93 -19.56 -4.24
C MET A 1 -25.38 -18.44 -3.34
N PRO A 2 -25.97 -17.24 -3.40
CA PRO A 2 -25.34 -16.02 -2.89
C PRO A 2 -25.88 -15.68 -1.51
N ILE A 3 -25.06 -15.78 -0.44
CA ILE A 3 -25.23 -15.22 0.94
C ILE A 3 -26.57 -15.50 1.69
N ARG A 4 -27.74 -15.41 1.03
CA ARG A 4 -29.08 -15.82 1.43
C ARG A 4 -29.11 -17.11 2.27
N LEU A 5 -28.42 -18.15 1.82
CA LEU A 5 -28.45 -19.48 2.46
C LEU A 5 -27.55 -19.65 3.70
N ILE A 6 -26.63 -18.73 3.98
CA ILE A 6 -25.69 -18.90 5.11
C ILE A 6 -26.05 -17.98 6.28
N VAL A 7 -26.87 -16.95 6.04
CA VAL A 7 -26.97 -15.80 6.94
C VAL A 7 -28.39 -15.51 7.41
N ALA A 8 -29.46 -15.95 6.73
CA ALA A 8 -30.72 -15.22 6.87
C ALA A 8 -32.05 -15.96 6.76
N GLU A 9 -32.14 -17.16 6.19
CA GLU A 9 -33.46 -17.74 5.94
C GLU A 9 -34.21 -18.21 7.19
N SER A 10 -33.53 -18.48 8.31
CA SER A 10 -34.20 -18.82 9.58
C SER A 10 -34.25 -17.66 10.59
N ASP A 11 -33.18 -16.87 10.75
CA ASP A 11 -33.10 -15.80 11.79
C ASP A 11 -33.98 -14.57 11.47
N PHE A 12 -34.26 -14.32 10.19
CA PHE A 12 -35.09 -13.19 9.76
C PHE A 12 -36.39 -13.62 9.08
N TYR A 13 -36.78 -14.89 9.23
CA TYR A 13 -38.01 -15.38 8.62
C TYR A 13 -39.23 -14.62 9.17
N GLY A 14 -39.94 -13.90 8.29
CA GLY A 14 -41.09 -13.07 8.68
C GLY A 14 -40.75 -11.70 9.27
N LEU A 15 -39.46 -11.33 9.37
CA LEU A 15 -39.02 -10.02 9.86
C LEU A 15 -38.84 -9.02 8.71
N ASN A 16 -39.23 -7.77 8.95
CA ASN A 16 -38.93 -6.67 8.05
C ASN A 16 -37.48 -6.20 8.24
N MET A 17 -36.64 -6.43 7.24
CA MET A 17 -35.20 -6.13 7.30
C MET A 17 -34.91 -4.63 7.51
N ALA A 18 -35.83 -3.74 7.11
CA ALA A 18 -35.71 -2.30 7.36
C ALA A 18 -35.77 -1.95 8.85
N ASP A 19 -36.46 -2.76 9.65
CA ASP A 19 -36.62 -2.54 11.09
C ASP A 19 -35.46 -3.17 11.89
N VAL A 20 -34.84 -4.22 11.33
CA VAL A 20 -33.71 -4.93 11.94
C VAL A 20 -32.38 -4.19 11.75
N ALA A 21 -32.12 -3.64 10.56
CA ALA A 21 -30.86 -2.98 10.23
C ALA A 21 -30.45 -1.84 11.20
N PRO A 22 -31.37 -0.98 11.68
CA PRO A 22 -31.08 0.07 12.64
C PRO A 22 -30.47 -0.41 13.97
N LEU A 23 -30.75 -1.65 14.39
CA LEU A 23 -30.16 -2.20 15.62
C LEU A 23 -28.64 -2.24 15.57
N ALA A 24 -28.07 -2.41 14.38
CA ALA A 24 -26.63 -2.44 14.16
C ALA A 24 -26.05 -1.06 13.81
N TYR A 25 -26.79 0.04 13.90
CA TYR A 25 -26.25 1.38 13.62
C TYR A 25 -25.35 1.89 14.74
N ALA A 26 -24.56 2.93 14.46
CA ALA A 26 -23.76 3.59 15.50
C ALA A 26 -24.66 4.16 16.61
N ALA A 27 -24.08 4.32 17.81
CA ALA A 27 -24.76 4.97 18.91
C ALA A 27 -25.10 6.43 18.58
N ASN A 28 -26.29 6.86 18.99
CA ASN A 28 -26.70 8.25 18.91
C ASN A 28 -26.16 9.01 20.14
N PRO A 29 -25.35 10.09 19.96
CA PRO A 29 -24.77 10.81 21.09
C PRO A 29 -25.77 11.46 22.05
N ILE A 30 -26.99 11.73 21.58
CA ILE A 30 -28.03 12.40 22.37
C ILE A 30 -28.82 11.38 23.19
N THR A 31 -29.24 10.29 22.56
CA THR A 31 -30.14 9.30 23.19
C THR A 31 -29.41 8.14 23.84
N GLU A 32 -28.15 7.87 23.45
CA GLU A 32 -27.36 6.73 23.92
C GLU A 32 -25.95 7.15 24.41
N PRO A 33 -25.84 8.09 25.37
CA PRO A 33 -24.54 8.59 25.83
C PRO A 33 -23.67 7.51 26.48
N ALA A 34 -24.26 6.54 27.19
CA ALA A 34 -23.51 5.42 27.77
C ALA A 34 -22.82 4.55 26.69
N LEU A 35 -23.47 4.34 25.53
CA LEU A 35 -22.88 3.61 24.42
C LEU A 35 -21.75 4.38 23.72
N ILE A 36 -21.79 5.73 23.75
CA ILE A 36 -20.66 6.55 23.29
C ILE A 36 -19.44 6.29 24.17
N LEU A 37 -19.61 6.31 25.50
CA LEU A 37 -18.53 6.08 26.46
C LEU A 37 -17.98 4.66 26.38
N LEU A 38 -18.85 3.66 26.25
CA LEU A 38 -18.46 2.28 25.98
C LEU A 38 -17.67 2.18 24.66
N GLY A 39 -18.10 2.93 23.66
CA GLY A 39 -17.41 3.05 22.38
C GLY A 39 -16.04 3.72 22.46
N GLU A 40 -15.85 4.70 23.33
CA GLU A 40 -14.57 5.36 23.61
C GLU A 40 -13.63 4.44 24.39
N SER A 41 -14.18 3.67 25.33
CA SER A 41 -13.49 2.60 26.04
C SER A 41 -12.94 1.56 25.06
N PHE A 42 -13.76 1.10 24.13
CA PHE A 42 -13.29 0.25 23.03
C PHE A 42 -12.17 0.90 22.22
N ASP A 43 -12.28 2.18 21.90
CA ASP A 43 -11.23 2.91 21.17
C ASP A 43 -9.89 2.90 21.91
N ARG A 44 -9.90 3.14 23.23
CA ARG A 44 -8.71 3.08 24.10
C ARG A 44 -8.10 1.68 24.15
N LEU A 45 -8.91 0.63 24.29
CA LEU A 45 -8.44 -0.76 24.33
C LEU A 45 -7.66 -1.15 23.06
N ILE A 46 -8.17 -0.81 21.88
CA ILE A 46 -7.48 -1.11 20.62
C ILE A 46 -6.20 -0.26 20.47
N GLU A 47 -6.17 0.97 21.02
CA GLU A 47 -4.98 1.80 21.06
C GLU A 47 -3.91 1.26 22.01
N CYS A 48 -4.30 0.75 23.17
CA CYS A 48 -3.42 0.04 24.10
C CYS A 48 -2.84 -1.24 23.48
N ALA A 49 -3.65 -2.03 22.77
CA ALA A 49 -3.18 -3.21 22.06
C ALA A 49 -2.13 -2.84 21.00
N HIS A 50 -2.41 -1.79 20.23
CA HIS A 50 -1.51 -1.27 19.21
C HIS A 50 -0.20 -0.76 19.83
N ARG A 51 -0.26 -0.07 20.97
CA ARG A 51 0.91 0.40 21.72
C ARG A 51 1.74 -0.78 22.22
N SER A 52 1.11 -1.76 22.85
CA SER A 52 1.78 -2.95 23.39
C SER A 52 2.54 -3.73 22.33
N ILE A 53 1.99 -3.86 21.11
CA ILE A 53 2.72 -4.50 20.01
C ILE A 53 3.90 -3.65 19.51
N ARG A 54 3.80 -2.31 19.57
CA ARG A 54 4.89 -1.41 19.17
C ARG A 54 6.01 -1.34 20.20
N GLU A 55 5.70 -1.64 21.45
CA GLU A 55 6.64 -1.70 22.58
C GLU A 55 7.16 -3.12 22.82
N ASP A 56 6.95 -4.03 21.86
CA ASP A 56 7.41 -5.42 21.90
C ASP A 56 6.93 -6.23 23.12
N LYS A 57 5.83 -5.82 23.79
CA LYS A 57 5.15 -6.61 24.83
C LYS A 57 4.55 -7.91 24.30
N ILE A 58 4.36 -8.00 22.98
CA ILE A 58 3.93 -9.21 22.27
C ILE A 58 5.03 -9.58 21.28
N SER A 59 5.61 -10.78 21.45
CA SER A 59 6.74 -11.22 20.63
C SER A 59 6.35 -11.37 19.16
N VAL A 60 7.36 -11.37 18.28
CA VAL A 60 7.14 -11.62 16.84
C VAL A 60 6.50 -12.99 16.58
N PHE A 61 6.76 -13.98 17.45
CA PHE A 61 6.18 -15.32 17.38
C PHE A 61 4.69 -15.28 17.75
N ASP A 62 4.34 -14.58 18.82
CA ASP A 62 2.96 -14.42 19.28
C ASP A 62 2.12 -13.61 18.27
N GLN A 63 2.73 -12.59 17.65
CA GLN A 63 2.13 -11.86 16.54
C GLN A 63 1.84 -12.75 15.33
N ALA A 64 2.66 -13.77 15.09
CA ALA A 64 2.49 -14.75 14.03
C ALA A 64 1.39 -15.77 14.39
N GLN A 65 1.42 -16.29 15.62
CA GLN A 65 0.43 -17.17 16.23
C GLN A 65 -0.99 -16.60 16.12
N ILE A 66 -1.22 -15.38 16.61
CA ILE A 66 -2.55 -14.76 16.60
C ILE A 66 -3.06 -14.43 15.19
N ASN A 67 -2.16 -14.40 14.21
CA ASN A 67 -2.49 -14.19 12.80
C ASN A 67 -2.68 -15.50 12.01
N SER A 68 -2.35 -16.65 12.61
CA SER A 68 -2.58 -17.98 12.08
C SER A 68 -3.79 -18.64 12.74
N PHE A 69 -4.83 -18.90 11.94
CA PHE A 69 -6.05 -19.54 12.41
C PHE A 69 -6.02 -21.07 12.26
N ILE A 70 -4.89 -21.68 11.88
CA ILE A 70 -4.83 -23.14 11.67
C ILE A 70 -4.13 -23.78 12.88
N SER A 71 -4.77 -24.78 13.50
CA SER A 71 -4.16 -25.57 14.58
C SER A 71 -3.04 -26.46 14.04
N GLY A 72 -1.93 -26.57 14.79
CA GLY A 72 -0.85 -27.53 14.50
C GLY A 72 -0.02 -27.27 13.25
N ARG A 73 -0.17 -26.13 12.56
CA ARG A 73 0.73 -25.71 11.48
C ARG A 73 1.49 -24.44 11.88
N SER A 74 2.73 -24.59 12.32
CA SER A 74 3.77 -23.58 12.14
C SER A 74 4.17 -23.62 10.67
N GLY A 75 3.62 -22.71 9.86
CA GLY A 75 3.95 -22.65 8.45
C GLY A 75 5.39 -22.15 8.30
N ARG A 76 6.10 -22.59 7.24
CA ARG A 76 7.39 -21.99 6.81
C ARG A 76 7.35 -20.46 6.60
N HIS A 77 6.18 -19.81 6.74
CA HIS A 77 5.92 -18.38 6.54
C HIS A 77 4.82 -17.86 7.48
N ASP A 78 5.06 -17.89 8.80
CA ASP A 78 4.10 -17.33 9.76
C ASP A 78 4.07 -15.80 9.67
N ARG A 79 2.87 -15.23 9.51
CA ARG A 79 2.67 -13.82 9.18
C ARG A 79 2.51 -13.00 10.45
N MET A 80 3.32 -11.98 10.70
CA MET A 80 3.06 -11.06 11.81
C MET A 80 1.73 -10.31 11.65
N LEU A 81 1.12 -9.96 12.78
CA LEU A 81 -0.06 -9.11 12.84
C LEU A 81 0.26 -7.74 12.21
N MET A 82 -0.46 -7.36 11.13
CA MET A 82 -0.23 -6.05 10.49
C MET A 82 -0.78 -4.91 11.37
N VAL A 83 0.10 -4.21 12.09
CA VAL A 83 -0.30 -3.18 13.07
C VAL A 83 -0.23 -1.77 12.49
N LYS A 84 0.65 -1.54 11.49
CA LYS A 84 0.76 -0.27 10.76
C LYS A 84 -0.35 -0.14 9.71
N LEU A 85 -1.53 0.30 10.13
CA LEU A 85 -2.66 0.62 9.25
C LEU A 85 -2.81 2.13 9.08
N ALA A 86 -3.33 2.58 7.93
CA ALA A 86 -3.70 3.98 7.74
C ALA A 86 -4.79 4.37 8.76
N LYS A 87 -4.73 5.61 9.29
CA LYS A 87 -5.68 6.10 10.32
C LYS A 87 -7.15 5.90 9.93
N SER A 88 -7.50 6.15 8.66
CA SER A 88 -8.85 5.94 8.13
C SER A 88 -9.28 4.47 8.13
N THR A 89 -8.35 3.56 7.85
CA THR A 89 -8.59 2.11 7.89
C THR A 89 -8.85 1.67 9.32
N PHE A 90 -8.01 2.11 10.26
CA PHE A 90 -8.18 1.79 11.67
C PHE A 90 -9.51 2.31 12.22
N ARG A 91 -9.90 3.55 11.90
CA ARG A 91 -11.22 4.12 12.27
C ARG A 91 -12.38 3.28 11.72
N ALA A 92 -12.31 2.88 10.45
CA ALA A 92 -13.33 2.02 9.84
C ALA A 92 -13.41 0.64 10.52
N TYR A 93 -12.29 0.13 11.04
CA TYR A 93 -12.25 -1.17 11.70
C TYR A 93 -12.87 -1.11 13.09
N LYS A 94 -12.50 -0.08 13.88
CA LYS A 94 -13.09 0.18 15.20
C LYS A 94 -14.60 0.39 15.11
N GLY A 95 -15.06 1.09 14.07
CA GLY A 95 -16.48 1.35 13.84
C GLY A 95 -17.37 0.11 13.75
N ILE A 96 -16.86 -1.03 13.25
CA ILE A 96 -17.66 -2.28 13.19
C ILE A 96 -17.91 -2.87 14.57
N TRP A 97 -16.90 -2.86 15.43
CA TRP A 97 -17.04 -3.40 16.78
C TRP A 97 -17.86 -2.49 17.68
N LYS A 98 -17.75 -1.16 17.53
CA LYS A 98 -18.65 -0.22 18.22
C LYS A 98 -20.12 -0.48 17.85
N ARG A 99 -20.39 -0.79 16.58
CA ARG A 99 -21.73 -1.21 16.11
C ARG A 99 -22.18 -2.55 16.69
N LEU A 100 -21.27 -3.51 16.85
CA LEU A 100 -21.55 -4.78 17.54
C LEU A 100 -21.95 -4.52 19.01
N LEU A 101 -21.22 -3.68 19.73
CA LEU A 101 -21.56 -3.33 21.11
C LEU A 101 -22.94 -2.65 21.21
N CYS A 102 -23.27 -1.77 20.26
CA CYS A 102 -24.62 -1.18 20.18
C CYS A 102 -25.70 -2.25 19.92
N PHE A 103 -25.43 -3.19 19.00
CA PHE A 103 -26.36 -4.27 18.69
C PHE A 103 -26.59 -5.20 19.90
N VAL A 104 -25.53 -5.56 20.60
CA VAL A 104 -25.58 -6.38 21.83
C VAL A 104 -26.45 -5.69 22.88
N TYR A 105 -26.23 -4.40 23.14
CA TYR A 105 -27.04 -3.63 24.08
C TYR A 105 -28.51 -3.54 23.65
N ARG A 106 -28.78 -3.12 22.42
CA ARG A 106 -30.16 -2.89 21.94
C ARG A 106 -30.98 -4.17 21.94
N THR A 107 -30.34 -5.31 21.67
CA THR A 107 -31.01 -6.62 21.64
C THR A 107 -31.06 -7.32 23.00
N SER A 108 -30.35 -6.80 24.02
CA SER A 108 -30.51 -7.24 25.40
C SER A 108 -31.67 -6.56 26.11
N GLN A 109 -32.19 -5.45 25.57
CA GLN A 109 -33.24 -4.67 26.23
C GLN A 109 -34.59 -5.40 26.19
N PRO A 110 -35.30 -5.50 27.33
CA PRO A 110 -36.65 -6.09 27.37
C PRO A 110 -37.68 -5.35 26.50
N THR A 111 -37.43 -4.07 26.22
CA THR A 111 -38.29 -3.21 25.39
C THR A 111 -38.13 -3.47 23.89
N GLN A 112 -37.13 -4.27 23.49
CA GLN A 112 -36.89 -4.59 22.10
C GLN A 112 -37.88 -5.65 21.61
N SER A 113 -38.77 -5.24 20.70
CA SER A 113 -39.90 -6.07 20.25
C SER A 113 -39.58 -7.00 19.07
N ILE A 114 -38.42 -6.83 18.42
CA ILE A 114 -38.03 -7.66 17.27
C ILE A 114 -37.51 -9.01 17.76
N PRO A 115 -38.16 -10.14 17.40
CA PRO A 115 -37.81 -11.47 17.92
C PRO A 115 -36.62 -12.06 17.14
N LEU A 116 -35.41 -11.71 17.57
CA LEU A 116 -34.16 -12.32 17.08
C LEU A 116 -33.87 -13.62 17.83
N LEU A 117 -33.31 -14.63 17.18
CA LEU A 117 -33.12 -15.96 17.79
C LEU A 117 -31.94 -16.02 18.77
N HIS A 118 -31.02 -15.05 18.74
CA HIS A 118 -29.82 -15.09 19.55
C HIS A 118 -30.12 -15.00 21.04
N ARG A 119 -29.23 -15.61 21.83
CA ARG A 119 -29.30 -15.56 23.29
C ARG A 119 -27.97 -15.12 23.84
N LEU A 120 -28.02 -14.13 24.73
CA LEU A 120 -26.83 -13.69 25.45
C LEU A 120 -26.53 -14.70 26.57
N THR A 121 -25.26 -15.08 26.69
CA THR A 121 -24.82 -15.93 27.80
C THR A 121 -24.82 -15.14 29.11
N THR A 122 -24.87 -15.83 30.25
CA THR A 122 -24.78 -15.18 31.57
C THR A 122 -23.53 -14.31 31.70
N ALA A 123 -22.39 -14.77 31.17
CA ALA A 123 -21.14 -14.00 31.18
C ALA A 123 -21.25 -12.74 30.30
N GLN A 124 -21.87 -12.84 29.12
CA GLN A 124 -22.08 -11.68 28.23
C GLN A 124 -22.99 -10.63 28.88
N LEU A 125 -24.11 -11.04 29.48
CA LEU A 125 -25.01 -10.13 30.21
C LEU A 125 -24.30 -9.49 31.41
N PHE A 126 -23.59 -10.28 32.21
CA PHE A 126 -22.87 -9.77 33.37
C PHE A 126 -21.86 -8.67 33.01
N HIS A 127 -21.03 -8.90 31.98
CA HIS A 127 -20.05 -7.91 31.56
C HIS A 127 -20.69 -6.70 30.84
N LEU A 128 -21.80 -6.91 30.13
CA LEU A 128 -22.57 -5.84 29.51
C LEU A 128 -23.16 -4.90 30.56
N ASP A 129 -23.84 -5.45 31.57
CA ASP A 129 -24.45 -4.68 32.66
C ASP A 129 -23.38 -3.93 33.46
N ARG A 130 -22.25 -4.58 33.79
CA ARG A 130 -21.14 -3.93 34.48
C ARG A 130 -20.57 -2.76 33.66
N ALA A 131 -20.35 -2.95 32.37
CA ALA A 131 -19.78 -1.91 31.52
C ALA A 131 -20.75 -0.72 31.34
N LEU A 132 -22.04 -0.98 31.18
CA LEU A 132 -23.05 0.08 31.06
C LEU A 132 -23.22 0.85 32.36
N HIS A 133 -23.25 0.16 33.50
CA HIS A 133 -23.32 0.80 34.80
C HIS A 133 -22.15 1.77 35.03
N LEU A 134 -20.92 1.35 34.70
CA LEU A 134 -19.74 2.22 34.80
C LEU A 134 -19.79 3.40 33.81
N ALA A 135 -20.30 3.17 32.59
CA ALA A 135 -20.48 4.24 31.62
C ALA A 135 -21.53 5.27 32.08
N GLU A 136 -22.62 4.82 32.70
CA GLU A 136 -23.64 5.70 33.28
C GLU A 136 -23.11 6.51 34.46
N GLN A 137 -22.30 5.89 35.34
CA GLN A 137 -21.60 6.61 36.41
C GLN A 137 -20.64 7.68 35.89
N LEU A 138 -19.98 7.43 34.75
CA LEU A 138 -19.01 8.34 34.15
C LEU A 138 -19.66 9.55 33.43
N SER A 139 -20.89 9.40 32.93
CA SER A 139 -21.57 10.42 32.11
C SER A 139 -21.81 11.79 32.81
N PRO A 140 -22.21 11.85 34.09
CA PRO A 140 -22.31 13.11 34.83
C PRO A 140 -20.93 13.73 35.13
N LEU A 141 -19.94 12.89 35.48
CA LEU A 141 -18.61 13.33 35.90
C LEU A 141 -17.83 14.01 34.77
N GLN A 142 -17.91 13.49 33.55
CA GLN A 142 -17.29 14.13 32.37
C GLN A 142 -17.91 15.49 32.02
N ARG A 143 -19.17 15.73 32.40
CA ARG A 143 -19.81 17.04 32.22
C ARG A 143 -19.30 18.07 33.24
N LEU A 144 -18.88 17.62 34.43
CA LEU A 144 -18.36 18.45 35.51
C LEU A 144 -16.86 18.76 35.38
N SER A 145 -16.03 17.81 34.91
CA SER A 145 -14.57 18.03 34.70
C SER A 145 -14.20 19.08 33.64
N ARG A 146 -15.17 19.65 32.91
CA ARG A 146 -14.93 20.82 32.03
C ARG A 146 -14.85 22.15 32.79
N SER A 147 -15.11 22.15 34.10
CA SER A 147 -14.99 23.30 35.00
C SER A 147 -14.21 22.89 36.25
N ASN A 148 -12.90 23.16 36.26
CA ASN A 148 -11.95 23.04 37.39
C ASN A 148 -12.26 21.93 38.43
N ALA A 149 -11.93 20.68 38.09
CA ALA A 149 -11.99 19.55 39.04
C ALA A 149 -10.78 19.54 39.99
N SER A 150 -10.97 18.99 41.19
CA SER A 150 -9.88 18.77 42.17
C SER A 150 -9.07 17.50 41.85
N LEU A 151 -7.79 17.44 42.25
CA LEU A 151 -6.89 16.29 42.00
C LEU A 151 -7.46 14.95 42.50
N THR A 152 -8.26 14.95 43.57
CA THR A 152 -8.92 13.76 44.13
C THR A 152 -10.10 13.27 43.27
N GLU A 153 -10.82 14.19 42.63
CA GLU A 153 -11.91 13.84 41.71
C GLU A 153 -11.37 13.31 40.39
N GLU A 154 -10.24 13.84 39.91
CA GLU A 154 -9.57 13.33 38.71
C GLU A 154 -9.10 11.88 38.88
N ALA A 155 -8.51 11.53 40.03
CA ALA A 155 -8.07 10.16 40.33
C ALA A 155 -9.25 9.15 40.37
N GLY A 156 -10.39 9.54 40.97
CA GLY A 156 -11.59 8.70 40.99
C GLY A 156 -12.21 8.48 39.61
N VAL A 157 -12.18 9.51 38.75
CA VAL A 157 -12.63 9.39 37.35
C VAL A 157 -11.71 8.46 36.55
N GLU A 158 -10.40 8.54 36.74
CA GLU A 158 -9.44 7.65 36.10
C GLU A 158 -9.67 6.18 36.50
N GLU A 159 -9.98 5.91 37.77
CA GLU A 159 -10.31 4.56 38.24
C GLU A 159 -11.57 4.01 37.56
N ILE A 160 -12.65 4.78 37.49
CA ILE A 160 -13.90 4.40 36.80
C ILE A 160 -13.64 4.14 35.30
N VAL A 161 -12.81 4.97 34.66
CA VAL A 161 -12.42 4.78 33.26
C VAL A 161 -11.67 3.46 33.08
N ARG A 162 -10.75 3.13 33.99
CA ARG A 162 -9.97 1.89 33.95
C ARG A 162 -10.85 0.66 34.16
N ASP A 163 -11.79 0.74 35.09
CA ASP A 163 -12.78 -0.30 35.35
C ASP A 163 -13.73 -0.49 34.16
N LEU A 164 -14.15 0.60 33.51
CA LEU A 164 -14.95 0.55 32.30
C LEU A 164 -14.19 -0.13 31.17
N ASP A 165 -12.91 0.20 31.00
CA ASP A 165 -12.03 -0.43 30.01
C ASP A 165 -11.87 -1.93 30.28
N ARG A 166 -11.73 -2.35 31.55
CA ARG A 166 -11.67 -3.77 31.93
C ARG A 166 -12.99 -4.48 31.64
N ALA A 167 -14.13 -3.90 32.02
CA ALA A 167 -15.45 -4.48 31.77
C ALA A 167 -15.75 -4.59 30.26
N CYS A 168 -15.40 -3.56 29.48
CA CYS A 168 -15.55 -3.54 28.02
C CYS A 168 -14.68 -4.63 27.35
N LEU A 169 -13.44 -4.80 27.81
CA LEU A 169 -12.55 -5.84 27.30
C LEU A 169 -13.11 -7.24 27.57
N LEU A 170 -13.54 -7.51 28.81
CA LEU A 170 -14.10 -8.79 29.20
C LEU A 170 -15.42 -9.10 28.47
N LEU A 171 -16.27 -8.09 28.25
CA LEU A 171 -17.44 -8.22 27.39
C LEU A 171 -17.04 -8.66 25.97
N CYS A 172 -16.07 -7.98 25.36
CA CYS A 172 -15.61 -8.30 24.01
C CYS A 172 -15.02 -9.72 23.92
N ILE A 173 -14.29 -10.17 24.94
CA ILE A 173 -13.77 -11.54 25.01
C ILE A 173 -14.92 -12.55 25.19
N ALA A 174 -15.88 -12.30 26.08
CA ALA A 174 -17.05 -13.16 26.28
C ALA A 174 -17.95 -13.27 25.03
N LEU A 175 -17.98 -12.24 24.18
CA LEU A 175 -18.66 -12.29 22.88
C LEU A 175 -17.94 -13.20 21.88
N LEU A 176 -16.61 -13.27 21.94
CA LEU A 176 -15.80 -14.16 21.09
C LEU A 176 -15.77 -15.60 21.61
N ASP A 177 -15.66 -15.75 22.93
CA ASP A 177 -15.61 -17.03 23.65
C ASP A 177 -17.02 -17.60 23.86
N HIS A 178 -17.72 -17.86 22.75
CA HIS A 178 -19.02 -18.50 22.74
C HIS A 178 -18.98 -19.73 21.83
N THR A 179 -19.02 -20.90 22.47
CA THR A 179 -19.09 -22.20 21.78
C THR A 179 -20.53 -22.52 21.38
N LEU A 180 -20.76 -22.68 20.09
CA LEU A 180 -22.05 -22.97 19.48
C LEU A 180 -22.27 -24.49 19.48
N GLN A 181 -23.27 -24.94 20.25
CA GLN A 181 -23.62 -26.36 20.35
C GLN A 181 -24.81 -26.73 19.46
N GLY A 182 -25.73 -25.78 19.21
CA GLY A 182 -26.95 -25.96 18.44
C GLY A 182 -27.01 -25.06 17.20
N ASP A 183 -28.01 -24.19 17.14
CA ASP A 183 -28.19 -23.28 16.01
C ASP A 183 -27.12 -22.19 15.98
N HIS A 184 -26.61 -21.87 14.80
CA HIS A 184 -25.62 -20.81 14.61
C HIS A 184 -26.18 -19.44 15.04
N PHE A 185 -27.50 -19.26 14.97
CA PHE A 185 -28.16 -18.01 15.37
C PHE A 185 -28.29 -17.82 16.88
N GLU A 186 -27.88 -18.79 17.72
CA GLU A 186 -27.76 -18.58 19.17
C GLU A 186 -26.72 -17.51 19.52
N SER A 187 -25.77 -17.24 18.63
CA SER A 187 -24.73 -16.22 18.83
C SER A 187 -25.18 -14.83 18.43
N VAL A 188 -25.20 -13.90 19.41
CA VAL A 188 -25.42 -12.47 19.15
C VAL A 188 -24.41 -11.89 18.14
N VAL A 189 -23.19 -12.43 18.10
CA VAL A 189 -22.17 -12.00 17.13
C VAL A 189 -22.54 -12.46 15.72
N LEU A 190 -23.06 -13.68 15.57
CA LEU A 190 -23.49 -14.17 14.25
C LEU A 190 -24.74 -13.45 13.76
N SER A 191 -25.73 -13.21 14.63
CA SER A 191 -26.89 -12.38 14.28
C SER A 191 -26.47 -10.95 13.93
N PHE A 192 -25.52 -10.34 14.66
CA PHE A 192 -24.96 -9.04 14.26
C PHE A 192 -24.29 -9.08 12.88
N LEU A 193 -23.44 -10.07 12.63
CA LEU A 193 -22.79 -10.22 11.32
C LEU A 193 -23.84 -10.42 10.23
N ALA A 194 -24.96 -11.08 10.54
CA ALA A 194 -26.06 -11.27 9.63
C ALA A 194 -26.78 -9.97 9.29
N VAL A 195 -27.13 -9.18 10.30
CA VAL A 195 -27.69 -7.83 10.14
C VAL A 195 -26.75 -6.90 9.37
N LEU A 196 -25.43 -7.01 9.61
CA LEU A 196 -24.42 -6.25 8.88
C LEU A 196 -24.37 -6.58 7.38
N GLY A 197 -24.91 -7.74 7.00
CA GLY A 197 -25.10 -8.18 5.62
C GLY A 197 -26.29 -7.53 4.91
N ILE A 198 -27.17 -6.82 5.62
CA ILE A 198 -28.33 -6.12 5.03
C ILE A 198 -27.89 -4.79 4.42
N ASP A 199 -28.37 -4.49 3.21
CA ASP A 199 -28.18 -3.19 2.55
C ASP A 199 -29.32 -2.24 2.93
N GLY A 200 -29.02 -1.29 3.82
CA GLY A 200 -29.98 -0.29 4.29
C GLY A 200 -30.41 0.73 3.22
N SER A 201 -29.71 0.79 2.08
CA SER A 201 -29.99 1.74 0.98
C SER A 201 -31.02 1.23 -0.01
N SER A 202 -31.31 -0.08 0.00
CA SER A 202 -32.00 -0.78 -1.09
C SER A 202 -33.13 -1.68 -0.58
N GLY A 203 -34.06 -1.13 0.20
CA GLY A 203 -35.29 -1.83 0.58
C GLY A 203 -35.10 -3.17 1.29
N GLY A 204 -33.96 -3.39 1.97
CA GLY A 204 -33.68 -4.62 2.71
C GLY A 204 -33.07 -5.77 1.91
N VAL A 205 -32.31 -5.52 0.84
CA VAL A 205 -31.62 -6.60 0.10
C VAL A 205 -30.28 -6.96 0.77
N PHE A 206 -29.88 -8.24 0.73
CA PHE A 206 -28.55 -8.67 1.21
C PHE A 206 -27.42 -8.19 0.30
N ARG A 207 -26.33 -7.75 0.94
CA ARG A 207 -25.09 -7.29 0.31
C ARG A 207 -24.36 -8.44 -0.39
N GLY A 208 -23.74 -8.12 -1.53
CA GLY A 208 -22.92 -9.06 -2.29
C GLY A 208 -21.55 -9.37 -1.65
N PRO A 209 -20.86 -10.44 -2.09
CA PRO A 209 -19.56 -10.85 -1.55
C PRO A 209 -18.46 -9.76 -1.60
N LEU A 210 -18.47 -8.92 -2.65
CA LEU A 210 -17.53 -7.81 -2.82
C LEU A 210 -17.69 -6.74 -1.74
N SER A 211 -18.93 -6.38 -1.41
CA SER A 211 -19.21 -5.31 -0.46
C SER A 211 -19.17 -5.81 0.98
N TYR A 212 -19.50 -7.08 1.25
CA TYR A 212 -19.57 -7.63 2.60
C TYR A 212 -18.23 -8.22 3.14
N SER A 213 -17.41 -8.82 2.28
CA SER A 213 -16.12 -9.42 2.71
C SER A 213 -15.11 -8.46 3.39
N PRO A 214 -15.07 -7.14 3.08
CA PRO A 214 -14.27 -6.20 3.83
C PRO A 214 -14.68 -6.13 5.30
N ASP A 215 -15.98 -6.14 5.60
CA ASP A 215 -16.50 -5.98 6.96
C ASP A 215 -16.15 -7.18 7.86
N LEU A 216 -16.23 -8.40 7.31
CA LEU A 216 -15.70 -9.60 7.98
C LEU A 216 -14.20 -9.49 8.27
N SER A 217 -13.43 -8.84 7.39
CA SER A 217 -12.00 -8.62 7.61
C SER A 217 -11.73 -7.62 8.74
N LYS A 218 -12.57 -6.59 8.88
CA LYS A 218 -12.50 -5.62 9.98
C LYS A 218 -12.82 -6.29 11.31
N PHE A 219 -13.89 -7.09 11.35
CA PHE A 219 -14.30 -7.87 12.51
C PHE A 219 -13.15 -8.75 13.02
N VAL A 220 -12.59 -9.60 12.14
CA VAL A 220 -11.49 -10.50 12.47
C VAL A 220 -10.27 -9.73 12.99
N LYS A 221 -9.93 -8.59 12.37
CA LYS A 221 -8.75 -7.81 12.77
C LYS A 221 -8.87 -7.26 14.19
N MET A 222 -10.04 -6.73 14.55
CA MET A 222 -10.27 -6.20 15.90
C MET A 222 -10.38 -7.31 16.94
N ALA A 223 -10.95 -8.48 16.60
CA ALA A 223 -10.90 -9.65 17.49
C ALA A 223 -9.46 -10.03 17.87
N GLN A 224 -8.53 -10.04 16.89
CA GLN A 224 -7.11 -10.28 17.16
C GLN A 224 -6.51 -9.23 18.10
N MET A 225 -6.85 -7.94 17.92
CA MET A 225 -6.37 -6.86 18.79
C MET A 225 -6.92 -6.97 20.21
N LEU A 226 -8.16 -7.42 20.39
CA LEU A 226 -8.78 -7.65 21.69
C LEU A 226 -8.11 -8.81 22.44
N VAL A 227 -7.83 -9.93 21.75
CA VAL A 227 -7.08 -11.05 22.34
C VAL A 227 -5.69 -10.59 22.75
N VAL A 228 -5.00 -9.81 21.93
CA VAL A 228 -3.71 -9.19 22.30
C VAL A 228 -3.86 -8.34 23.57
N GLN A 229 -4.86 -7.46 23.64
CA GLN A 229 -5.05 -6.61 24.82
C GLN A 229 -5.32 -7.43 26.07
N ARG A 230 -6.21 -8.43 25.99
CA ARG A 230 -6.52 -9.30 27.13
C ARG A 230 -5.29 -10.08 27.60
N SER A 231 -4.44 -10.51 26.68
CA SER A 231 -3.20 -11.22 27.00
C SER A 231 -2.21 -10.35 27.77
N VAL A 232 -2.06 -9.08 27.37
CA VAL A 232 -1.20 -8.12 28.08
C VAL A 232 -1.77 -7.81 29.46
N VAL A 233 -3.07 -7.52 29.54
CA VAL A 233 -3.74 -7.21 30.82
C VAL A 233 -3.66 -8.38 31.79
N ALA A 234 -3.84 -9.62 31.33
CA ALA A 234 -3.71 -10.80 32.18
C ALA A 234 -2.30 -10.94 32.79
N ALA A 235 -1.25 -10.58 32.04
CA ALA A 235 0.11 -10.59 32.56
C ALA A 235 0.37 -9.43 33.53
N GLU A 236 -0.14 -8.23 33.22
CA GLU A 236 -0.03 -7.05 34.09
C GLU A 236 -0.78 -7.24 35.42
N ASP A 237 -1.91 -7.97 35.40
CA ASP A 237 -2.71 -8.32 36.57
C ASP A 237 -2.13 -9.53 37.34
N GLY A 238 -1.06 -10.17 36.84
CA GLY A 238 -0.45 -11.34 37.46
C GLY A 238 -1.27 -12.64 37.34
N GLU A 239 -2.28 -12.68 36.47
CA GLU A 239 -3.06 -13.90 36.17
C GLU A 239 -2.21 -14.95 35.43
N VAL A 240 -1.28 -14.48 34.60
CA VAL A 240 -0.31 -15.32 33.87
C VAL A 240 1.08 -14.68 33.95
N GLU A 241 2.13 -15.50 33.85
CA GLU A 241 3.52 -15.00 33.89
C GLU A 241 3.89 -14.23 32.62
N HIS A 242 3.40 -14.66 31.46
CA HIS A 242 3.72 -14.07 30.16
C HIS A 242 2.47 -13.97 29.29
N PRO A 243 2.29 -12.88 28.51
CA PRO A 243 1.12 -12.70 27.64
C PRO A 243 0.86 -13.86 26.67
N SER A 244 1.91 -14.57 26.23
CA SER A 244 1.79 -15.72 25.32
C SER A 244 0.88 -16.82 25.85
N TYR A 245 0.88 -17.09 27.17
CA TYR A 245 0.06 -18.15 27.76
C TYR A 245 -1.43 -17.88 27.60
N MET A 246 -1.86 -16.67 27.95
CA MET A 246 -3.25 -16.23 27.80
C MET A 246 -3.63 -16.11 26.31
N LEU A 247 -2.69 -15.68 25.47
CA LEU A 247 -2.90 -15.59 24.01
C LEU A 247 -3.16 -16.97 23.40
N ASP A 248 -2.33 -17.96 23.70
CA ASP A 248 -2.45 -19.32 23.19
C ASP A 248 -3.74 -19.99 23.69
N GLU A 249 -4.06 -19.84 24.98
CA GLU A 249 -5.31 -20.36 25.57
C GLU A 249 -6.55 -19.84 24.81
N MET A 250 -6.67 -18.51 24.69
CA MET A 250 -7.79 -17.88 23.99
C MET A 250 -7.80 -18.25 22.51
N ARG A 251 -6.62 -18.33 21.89
CA ARG A 251 -6.49 -18.66 20.48
C ARG A 251 -7.03 -20.06 20.20
N GLU A 252 -6.59 -21.05 20.96
CA GLU A 252 -7.01 -22.44 20.80
C GLU A 252 -8.50 -22.63 21.11
N ARG A 253 -9.02 -21.89 22.10
CA ARG A 253 -10.43 -21.98 22.48
C ARG A 253 -11.36 -21.44 21.40
N PHE A 254 -11.12 -20.24 20.86
CA PHE A 254 -12.10 -19.58 19.99
C PHE A 254 -11.59 -18.89 18.71
N MET A 255 -10.27 -18.83 18.45
CA MET A 255 -9.73 -18.13 17.26
C MET A 255 -9.25 -19.07 16.14
N VAL A 256 -9.26 -20.39 16.33
CA VAL A 256 -8.78 -21.37 15.34
C VAL A 256 -9.90 -21.93 14.45
N ARG A 257 -9.51 -22.39 13.25
CA ARG A 257 -10.37 -23.10 12.29
C ARG A 257 -10.87 -24.40 12.89
N GLY A 258 -12.15 -24.69 12.67
CA GLY A 258 -12.79 -25.89 13.22
C GLY A 258 -13.34 -25.69 14.63
N SER A 259 -13.04 -24.56 15.28
CA SER A 259 -13.76 -24.16 16.48
C SER A 259 -15.23 -23.87 16.14
N ARG A 260 -16.12 -24.17 17.06
CA ARG A 260 -17.56 -23.90 16.92
C ARG A 260 -17.87 -22.49 17.41
N THR A 261 -17.21 -21.47 16.86
CA THR A 261 -17.35 -20.08 17.33
C THR A 261 -17.72 -19.13 16.21
N ALA A 262 -18.22 -17.94 16.60
CA ALA A 262 -18.54 -16.88 15.66
C ALA A 262 -17.30 -16.42 14.85
N PHE A 263 -16.12 -16.50 15.45
CA PHE A 263 -14.87 -16.13 14.81
C PHE A 263 -14.51 -17.06 13.64
N ASP A 264 -14.57 -18.39 13.83
CA ASP A 264 -14.28 -19.32 12.75
C ASP A 264 -15.31 -19.19 11.62
N TRP A 265 -16.60 -19.06 11.96
CA TRP A 265 -17.65 -18.82 10.98
C TRP A 265 -17.37 -17.56 10.14
N ALA A 266 -17.03 -16.45 10.77
CA ALA A 266 -16.68 -15.20 10.08
C ALA A 266 -15.46 -15.40 9.15
N CYS A 267 -14.47 -16.18 9.60
CA CYS A 267 -13.33 -16.55 8.77
C CYS A 267 -13.75 -17.44 7.59
N ARG A 268 -14.69 -18.39 7.75
CA ARG A 268 -15.15 -19.30 6.68
C ARG A 268 -15.92 -18.52 5.64
N LEU A 269 -16.86 -17.69 6.08
CA LEU A 269 -17.66 -16.84 5.20
C LEU A 269 -16.78 -15.85 4.43
N ARG A 270 -15.76 -15.27 5.07
CA ARG A 270 -14.78 -14.41 4.39
C ARG A 270 -14.01 -15.15 3.30
N SER A 271 -13.57 -16.38 3.56
CA SER A 271 -12.87 -17.21 2.58
C SER A 271 -13.79 -17.61 1.41
N TYR A 272 -15.04 -17.99 1.71
CA TYR A 272 -16.05 -18.28 0.71
C TYR A 272 -16.35 -17.06 -0.16
N ALA A 273 -16.60 -15.90 0.45
CA ALA A 273 -16.84 -14.64 -0.27
C ALA A 273 -15.67 -14.33 -1.21
N LYS A 274 -14.42 -14.47 -0.77
CA LYS A 274 -13.25 -14.29 -1.63
C LYS A 274 -13.20 -15.27 -2.81
N LYS A 275 -13.57 -16.54 -2.59
CA LYS A 275 -13.64 -17.55 -3.66
C LYS A 275 -14.74 -17.23 -4.68
N VAL A 276 -15.89 -16.73 -4.22
CA VAL A 276 -16.97 -16.27 -5.11
C VAL A 276 -16.47 -15.06 -5.91
N VAL A 277 -15.90 -14.05 -5.25
CA VAL A 277 -15.33 -12.87 -5.94
C VAL A 277 -14.26 -13.23 -6.98
N SER A 278 -13.40 -14.22 -6.70
CA SER A 278 -12.39 -14.63 -7.68
C SER A 278 -12.97 -15.37 -8.89
N ASN A 279 -14.15 -15.95 -8.76
CA ASN A 279 -14.80 -16.76 -9.80
C ASN A 279 -15.96 -16.02 -10.49
N THR A 280 -16.45 -14.92 -9.93
CA THR A 280 -17.47 -14.07 -10.53
C THR A 280 -16.80 -12.95 -11.32
N THR A 281 -17.11 -12.85 -12.61
CA THR A 281 -16.69 -11.71 -13.44
C THR A 281 -17.38 -10.44 -12.92
N SER A 282 -16.60 -9.42 -12.57
CA SER A 282 -17.14 -8.10 -12.25
C SER A 282 -17.84 -7.48 -13.46
N LEU A 283 -18.79 -6.57 -13.23
CA LEU A 283 -19.39 -5.75 -14.30
C LEU A 283 -18.28 -5.05 -15.11
N GLY A 284 -18.38 -5.16 -16.45
CA GLY A 284 -17.48 -4.49 -17.38
C GLY A 284 -17.85 -3.02 -17.51
N TYR A 285 -16.91 -2.12 -17.26
CA TYR A 285 -17.09 -0.67 -17.39
C TYR A 285 -16.32 -0.07 -18.56
N ILE A 286 -15.70 -0.91 -19.40
CA ILE A 286 -14.87 -0.49 -20.53
C ILE A 286 -15.65 -0.71 -21.81
N ALA A 287 -15.76 0.33 -22.62
CA ALA A 287 -16.28 0.25 -23.98
C ALA A 287 -15.23 0.80 -24.97
N TRP A 288 -15.28 0.26 -26.18
CA TRP A 288 -14.42 0.62 -27.30
C TRP A 288 -15.28 1.09 -28.45
N SER A 289 -14.79 2.05 -29.24
CA SER A 289 -15.32 2.30 -30.58
C SER A 289 -15.10 1.08 -31.48
N GLU A 290 -15.85 1.01 -32.58
CA GLU A 290 -15.80 -0.11 -33.53
C GLU A 290 -14.40 -0.34 -34.11
N ASP A 291 -13.67 0.75 -34.39
CA ASP A 291 -12.28 0.74 -34.87
C ASP A 291 -11.23 0.54 -33.75
N GLY A 292 -11.67 0.46 -32.49
CA GLY A 292 -10.80 0.38 -31.32
C GLY A 292 -9.96 1.66 -31.06
N SER A 293 -10.24 2.78 -31.71
CA SER A 293 -9.44 4.01 -31.55
C SER A 293 -9.81 4.82 -30.31
N LEU A 294 -11.03 4.68 -29.79
CA LEU A 294 -11.55 5.37 -28.61
C LEU A 294 -11.85 4.37 -27.50
N VAL A 295 -11.35 4.64 -26.29
CA VAL A 295 -11.70 3.87 -25.10
C VAL A 295 -12.50 4.75 -24.13
N THR A 296 -13.55 4.18 -23.55
CA THR A 296 -14.29 4.80 -22.45
C THR A 296 -14.28 3.87 -21.23
N TYR A 297 -14.08 4.46 -20.06
CA TYR A 297 -14.27 3.83 -18.75
C TYR A 297 -15.28 4.65 -17.97
N LYS A 298 -16.49 4.12 -17.79
CA LYS A 298 -17.65 4.90 -17.31
C LYS A 298 -17.82 6.16 -18.17
N ASP A 299 -17.83 7.34 -17.54
CA ASP A 299 -18.07 8.65 -18.19
C ASP A 299 -16.77 9.34 -18.66
N THR A 300 -15.65 8.61 -18.73
CA THR A 300 -14.33 9.18 -19.06
C THR A 300 -13.68 8.36 -20.15
N GLY A 301 -13.24 9.01 -21.23
CA GLY A 301 -12.56 8.36 -22.34
C GLY A 301 -11.62 9.28 -23.08
N PHE A 302 -10.80 8.69 -23.95
CA PHE A 302 -9.90 9.41 -24.86
C PHE A 302 -9.54 8.51 -26.04
N SER A 303 -9.08 9.11 -27.14
CA SER A 303 -8.59 8.36 -28.30
C SER A 303 -7.12 7.95 -28.12
N MET A 304 -6.69 6.89 -28.82
CA MET A 304 -5.31 6.41 -28.77
C MET A 304 -4.34 7.46 -29.32
N ASP A 305 -4.75 8.25 -30.31
CA ASP A 305 -3.97 9.40 -30.80
C ASP A 305 -3.84 10.52 -29.77
N ALA A 306 -4.92 10.82 -29.04
CA ALA A 306 -4.88 11.79 -27.96
C ALA A 306 -3.92 11.32 -26.85
N LEU A 307 -3.92 10.03 -26.50
CA LEU A 307 -2.96 9.46 -25.55
C LEU A 307 -1.51 9.58 -26.03
N ARG A 308 -1.22 9.24 -27.29
CA ARG A 308 0.13 9.38 -27.87
C ARG A 308 0.61 10.83 -27.85
N LYS A 309 -0.23 11.76 -28.32
CA LYS A 309 0.06 13.20 -28.31
C LYS A 309 0.27 13.71 -26.88
N PHE A 310 -0.58 13.28 -25.95
CA PHE A 310 -0.44 13.59 -24.54
C PHE A 310 0.94 13.19 -24.02
N ILE A 311 1.35 11.94 -24.19
CA ILE A 311 2.66 11.46 -23.72
C ILE A 311 3.80 12.24 -24.38
N ALA A 312 3.74 12.47 -25.69
CA ALA A 312 4.76 13.24 -26.41
C ALA A 312 4.90 14.67 -25.85
N VAL A 313 3.79 15.35 -25.55
CA VAL A 313 3.80 16.68 -24.91
C VAL A 313 4.45 16.62 -23.53
N GLN A 314 4.14 15.60 -22.74
CA GLN A 314 4.70 15.43 -21.40
C GLN A 314 6.23 15.19 -21.45
N VAL A 315 6.71 14.40 -22.41
CA VAL A 315 8.15 14.18 -22.65
C VAL A 315 8.85 15.46 -23.06
N LYS A 316 8.29 16.19 -24.03
CA LYS A 316 8.86 17.48 -24.49
C LYS A 316 8.98 18.49 -23.35
N LYS A 317 7.94 18.58 -22.50
CA LYS A 317 7.99 19.44 -21.31
C LYS A 317 9.03 19.00 -20.31
N ALA A 318 9.20 17.69 -20.09
CA ALA A 318 10.22 17.19 -19.18
C ALA A 318 11.63 17.51 -19.68
N GLN A 319 11.86 17.47 -20.99
CA GLN A 319 13.13 17.88 -21.60
C GLN A 319 13.40 19.37 -21.39
N GLN A 320 12.39 20.23 -21.61
CA GLN A 320 12.49 21.67 -21.34
C GLN A 320 12.72 21.96 -19.84
N GLU A 321 11.98 21.28 -18.96
CA GLU A 321 12.14 21.40 -17.51
C GLU A 321 13.53 20.91 -17.05
N LEU A 322 14.13 19.91 -17.73
CA LEU A 322 15.52 19.50 -17.47
C LEU A 322 16.51 20.57 -17.93
N GLU A 323 16.32 21.15 -19.11
CA GLU A 323 17.16 22.25 -19.64
C GLU A 323 17.16 23.46 -18.68
N ASP A 324 15.98 23.84 -18.17
CA ASP A 324 15.85 24.89 -17.15
C ASP A 324 16.61 24.56 -15.85
N LEU A 325 16.81 23.27 -15.53
CA LEU A 325 17.50 22.80 -14.33
C LEU A 325 19.01 22.66 -14.51
N LEU A 326 19.47 22.56 -15.76
CA LEU A 326 20.88 22.57 -16.14
C LEU A 326 21.47 23.98 -16.09
N LEU A 327 20.62 25.01 -16.04
CA LEU A 327 21.00 26.42 -15.84
C LEU A 327 22.08 26.90 -16.82
N LEU A 328 21.94 26.51 -18.08
CA LEU A 328 22.83 26.90 -19.17
C LEU A 328 22.74 28.41 -19.42
N HIS A 329 23.86 29.05 -19.75
CA HIS A 329 23.83 30.45 -20.18
C HIS A 329 23.03 30.57 -21.50
N PRO A 330 22.30 31.67 -21.76
CA PRO A 330 21.54 31.83 -23.00
C PRO A 330 22.35 31.71 -24.30
N GLU A 331 23.68 31.89 -24.21
CA GLU A 331 24.61 31.79 -25.35
C GLU A 331 25.30 30.42 -25.43
N GLU A 332 25.10 29.53 -24.45
CA GLU A 332 25.68 28.20 -24.42
C GLU A 332 24.70 27.17 -25.01
N ALA A 333 25.18 26.35 -25.95
CA ALA A 333 24.40 25.21 -26.40
C ALA A 333 24.55 24.05 -25.42
N ARG A 334 23.45 23.31 -25.21
CA ARG A 334 23.42 22.14 -24.32
C ARG A 334 24.48 21.10 -24.69
N ASP A 335 24.67 20.83 -25.97
CA ASP A 335 25.57 19.78 -26.45
C ASP A 335 27.04 20.11 -26.20
N ASP A 336 27.38 21.39 -25.99
CA ASP A 336 28.74 21.85 -25.69
C ASP A 336 29.07 21.75 -24.19
N ILE A 337 28.06 21.92 -23.33
CA ILE A 337 28.24 22.02 -21.87
C ILE A 337 27.85 20.73 -21.14
N VAL A 338 26.82 20.02 -21.62
CA VAL A 338 26.27 18.86 -20.93
C VAL A 338 26.68 17.60 -21.67
N PRO A 339 27.50 16.72 -21.06
CA PRO A 339 27.95 15.54 -21.76
C PRO A 339 26.77 14.65 -22.18
N PRO A 340 26.80 14.09 -23.41
CA PRO A 340 25.77 13.18 -23.87
C PRO A 340 25.80 11.88 -23.07
N VAL A 341 24.63 11.46 -22.60
CA VAL A 341 24.48 10.17 -21.90
C VAL A 341 24.19 9.07 -22.90
N TYR A 342 25.18 8.23 -23.18
CA TYR A 342 25.00 7.03 -23.99
C TYR A 342 24.54 5.86 -23.11
N LEU A 343 23.23 5.74 -22.87
CA LEU A 343 22.67 4.74 -21.96
C LEU A 343 23.17 3.30 -22.22
N TYR A 344 23.37 2.93 -23.49
CA TYR A 344 23.84 1.59 -23.89
C TYR A 344 25.27 1.28 -23.43
N ARG A 345 26.08 2.28 -23.10
CA ARG A 345 27.44 2.12 -22.57
C ARG A 345 27.45 1.99 -21.05
N LEU A 346 26.40 2.46 -20.39
CA LEU A 346 26.32 2.40 -18.94
C LEU A 346 26.00 0.97 -18.47
N GLN A 347 26.56 0.60 -17.33
CA GLN A 347 26.43 -0.70 -16.70
C GLN A 347 25.93 -0.56 -15.26
N ASP A 348 25.28 -1.60 -14.74
CA ASP A 348 24.89 -1.66 -13.33
C ASP A 348 25.15 -3.05 -12.76
N ASN A 349 25.64 -3.11 -11.53
CA ASN A 349 25.72 -4.33 -10.74
C ASN A 349 24.48 -4.44 -9.85
N HIS A 350 23.51 -5.24 -10.29
CA HIS A 350 22.23 -5.44 -9.60
C HIS A 350 22.42 -6.20 -8.27
N SER A 351 23.48 -7.01 -8.17
CA SER A 351 23.82 -7.79 -6.97
C SER A 351 24.50 -6.97 -5.89
N ASN A 352 25.03 -5.79 -6.21
CA ASN A 352 25.70 -4.95 -5.22
C ASN A 352 24.66 -4.38 -4.23
N GLY A 353 24.81 -4.77 -2.96
CA GLY A 353 23.97 -4.34 -1.82
C GLY A 353 24.59 -3.25 -0.95
N GLN A 354 25.75 -2.70 -1.33
CA GLN A 354 26.44 -1.68 -0.53
C GLN A 354 25.53 -0.46 -0.30
N LYS A 355 25.50 0.04 0.94
CA LYS A 355 24.76 1.25 1.30
C LYS A 355 25.17 2.41 0.39
N GLY A 356 24.19 3.10 -0.17
CA GLY A 356 24.43 4.23 -1.06
C GLY A 356 24.76 3.83 -2.50
N TRP A 357 24.77 2.54 -2.85
CA TRP A 357 25.06 2.09 -4.22
C TRP A 357 23.91 2.36 -5.19
N ASN A 358 24.29 2.80 -6.39
CA ASN A 358 23.52 2.80 -7.63
C ASN A 358 24.51 2.74 -8.81
N PHE A 359 23.99 2.67 -10.05
CA PHE A 359 24.83 2.56 -11.24
C PHE A 359 25.80 3.74 -11.44
N LEU A 360 25.56 4.91 -10.84
CA LEU A 360 26.49 6.05 -10.93
C LEU A 360 27.82 5.78 -10.19
N LYS A 361 27.83 4.83 -9.25
CA LYS A 361 29.03 4.42 -8.50
C LYS A 361 29.76 3.24 -9.12
N ASP A 362 29.26 2.73 -10.25
CA ASP A 362 29.91 1.63 -10.95
C ASP A 362 31.15 2.15 -11.69
N GLN A 363 32.32 1.61 -11.35
CA GLN A 363 33.60 2.05 -11.94
C GLN A 363 33.63 1.90 -13.47
N ARG A 364 32.86 0.97 -14.03
CA ARG A 364 32.75 0.78 -15.49
C ARG A 364 32.07 1.94 -16.20
N ASN A 365 31.39 2.81 -15.46
CA ASN A 365 30.74 4.01 -15.99
C ASN A 365 31.59 5.28 -15.81
N ALA A 366 32.78 5.17 -15.23
CA ALA A 366 33.65 6.29 -14.93
C ALA A 366 33.86 7.17 -16.18
N ASP A 367 34.31 6.61 -17.29
CA ASP A 367 34.61 7.36 -18.52
C ASP A 367 33.39 8.09 -19.13
N GLN A 368 32.16 7.65 -18.80
CA GLN A 368 30.93 8.25 -19.30
C GLN A 368 30.31 9.26 -18.32
N LEU A 369 30.67 9.19 -17.03
CA LEU A 369 30.04 9.94 -15.94
C LEU A 369 31.01 10.84 -15.15
N GLN A 370 32.33 10.76 -15.39
CA GLN A 370 33.38 11.43 -14.61
C GLN A 370 33.40 12.95 -14.77
N GLU A 371 32.90 13.51 -15.87
CA GLU A 371 32.97 14.96 -16.11
C GLU A 371 31.78 15.78 -15.57
N GLY A 372 30.75 15.13 -15.00
CA GLY A 372 29.47 15.81 -14.72
C GLY A 372 29.03 15.87 -13.25
N GLY A 373 29.48 14.96 -12.39
CA GLY A 373 29.02 14.91 -11.00
C GLY A 373 29.59 16.03 -10.11
N ASP A 374 30.84 16.41 -10.39
CA ASP A 374 31.59 17.44 -9.68
C ASP A 374 31.76 18.73 -10.50
N ARG A 375 31.20 18.79 -11.74
CA ARG A 375 30.99 20.06 -12.44
C ARG A 375 29.99 20.84 -11.61
N CYS A 376 30.52 21.56 -10.65
CA CYS A 376 29.76 22.44 -9.82
C CYS A 376 29.06 23.39 -10.79
N LEU A 377 27.73 23.31 -10.86
CA LEU A 377 26.93 24.46 -11.23
C LEU A 377 27.39 25.70 -10.40
N LEU A 378 28.02 25.47 -9.24
CA LEU A 378 28.74 26.46 -8.44
C LEU A 378 30.13 26.87 -8.95
N GLU A 379 30.71 26.31 -9.99
CA GLU A 379 31.99 26.73 -10.61
C GLU A 379 31.73 27.60 -11.83
N ASN A 380 30.48 27.66 -12.29
CA ASN A 380 30.04 28.59 -13.31
C ASN A 380 29.87 29.99 -12.69
N ASP A 381 30.73 30.94 -13.09
CA ASP A 381 30.75 32.31 -12.56
C ASP A 381 29.44 33.06 -12.78
N TRP A 382 28.74 32.78 -13.89
CA TRP A 382 27.41 33.33 -14.15
C TRP A 382 26.40 32.86 -13.10
N LEU A 383 26.41 31.56 -12.80
CA LEU A 383 25.49 30.96 -11.84
C LEU A 383 25.76 31.43 -10.41
N ARG A 384 27.03 31.63 -10.05
CA ARG A 384 27.41 32.24 -8.77
C ARG A 384 26.81 33.63 -8.63
N ASN A 385 26.86 34.46 -9.68
CA ASN A 385 26.30 35.82 -9.64
C ASN A 385 24.78 35.83 -9.53
N GLU A 386 24.09 34.82 -10.09
CA GLU A 386 22.65 34.68 -9.96
C GLU A 386 22.23 34.17 -8.57
N MET A 387 22.94 33.19 -8.01
CA MET A 387 22.59 32.52 -6.76
C MET A 387 23.24 33.09 -5.49
N VAL A 388 24.27 33.91 -5.61
CA VAL A 388 25.04 34.48 -4.49
C VAL A 388 25.08 36.01 -4.60
N ALA A 389 25.05 36.69 -3.47
CA ALA A 389 25.22 38.13 -3.36
C ALA A 389 26.36 38.44 -2.39
N MET A 390 27.10 39.52 -2.63
CA MET A 390 28.09 40.03 -1.69
C MET A 390 27.39 40.82 -0.58
N SER A 391 27.65 40.47 0.68
CA SER A 391 27.13 41.22 1.83
C SER A 391 27.90 42.54 2.02
N PRO A 392 27.34 43.51 2.77
CA PRO A 392 28.04 44.74 3.13
C PRO A 392 29.41 44.51 3.79
N GLU A 393 29.57 43.36 4.46
CA GLU A 393 30.81 42.91 5.12
C GLU A 393 31.76 42.11 4.20
N SER A 394 31.58 42.20 2.87
CA SER A 394 32.38 41.47 1.87
C SER A 394 32.32 39.93 1.99
N GLN A 395 31.23 39.38 2.54
CA GLN A 395 31.00 37.94 2.61
C GLN A 395 30.01 37.47 1.54
N LEU A 396 30.33 36.37 0.84
CA LEU A 396 29.43 35.72 -0.11
C LEU A 396 28.22 35.11 0.64
N ARG A 397 27.01 35.55 0.30
CA ARG A 397 25.74 35.05 0.86
C ARG A 397 24.82 34.50 -0.21
N TRP A 398 24.31 33.28 0.00
CA TRP A 398 23.30 32.68 -0.88
C TRP A 398 22.00 33.49 -0.90
N LYS A 399 21.49 33.75 -2.11
CA LYS A 399 20.15 34.31 -2.34
C LYS A 399 19.12 33.20 -2.12
N LYS A 400 18.67 33.03 -0.87
CA LYS A 400 17.70 31.99 -0.48
C LYS A 400 16.46 31.91 -1.38
N LYS A 401 15.97 33.05 -1.90
CA LYS A 401 14.83 33.09 -2.83
C LYS A 401 15.14 32.41 -4.17
N ALA A 402 16.34 32.62 -4.72
CA ALA A 402 16.75 31.99 -5.99
C ALA A 402 16.92 30.47 -5.81
N VAL A 403 17.53 30.05 -4.69
CA VAL A 403 17.68 28.63 -4.33
C VAL A 403 16.31 27.97 -4.15
N GLN A 404 15.40 28.63 -3.44
CA GLN A 404 14.03 28.13 -3.26
C GLN A 404 13.29 28.01 -4.61
N ALA A 405 13.43 28.98 -5.51
CA ALA A 405 12.86 28.91 -6.86
C ALA A 405 13.46 27.75 -7.68
N TYR A 406 14.76 27.47 -7.54
CA TYR A 406 15.38 26.28 -8.13
C TYR A 406 14.77 24.99 -7.56
N PHE A 407 14.57 24.90 -6.24
CA PHE A 407 13.95 23.74 -5.62
C PHE A 407 12.51 23.52 -6.11
N GLU A 408 11.75 24.59 -6.35
CA GLU A 408 10.42 24.51 -6.94
C GLU A 408 10.44 24.01 -8.39
N LYS A 409 11.45 24.40 -9.19
CA LYS A 409 11.67 23.85 -10.53
C LYS A 409 11.97 22.35 -10.47
N VAL A 410 12.83 21.91 -9.54
CA VAL A 410 13.14 20.49 -9.32
C VAL A 410 11.89 19.71 -8.95
N ASP A 411 11.07 20.24 -8.04
CA ASP A 411 9.82 19.63 -7.60
C ASP A 411 8.83 19.47 -8.77
N LYS A 412 8.73 20.47 -9.65
CA LYS A 412 7.89 20.44 -10.86
C LYS A 412 8.39 19.40 -11.87
N PHE A 413 9.68 19.36 -12.13
CA PHE A 413 10.31 18.35 -12.99
C PHE A 413 10.07 16.93 -12.44
N LEU A 414 10.20 16.73 -11.13
CA LEU A 414 9.92 15.44 -10.50
C LEU A 414 8.44 15.05 -10.59
N GLU A 415 7.48 15.98 -10.50
CA GLU A 415 6.07 15.69 -10.78
C GLU A 415 5.87 15.16 -12.22
N ARG A 416 6.56 15.77 -13.19
CA ARG A 416 6.51 15.34 -14.59
C ARG A 416 7.14 13.97 -14.79
N LEU A 417 8.31 13.74 -14.19
CA LEU A 417 9.01 12.46 -14.25
C LEU A 417 8.17 11.35 -13.60
N LEU A 418 7.51 11.64 -12.48
CA LEU A 418 6.60 10.73 -11.80
C LEU A 418 5.43 10.31 -12.72
N LEU A 419 4.84 11.26 -13.45
CA LEU A 419 3.80 10.99 -14.45
C LEU A 419 4.32 10.11 -15.59
N LEU A 420 5.47 10.48 -16.18
CA LEU A 420 6.08 9.75 -17.30
C LEU A 420 6.45 8.32 -16.91
N ILE A 421 7.10 8.12 -15.77
CA ILE A 421 7.45 6.78 -15.26
C ILE A 421 6.18 5.95 -15.04
N HIS A 422 5.09 6.55 -14.55
CA HIS A 422 3.83 5.84 -14.34
C HIS A 422 3.18 5.37 -15.65
N MET A 423 3.24 6.19 -16.70
CA MET A 423 2.49 5.96 -17.94
C MET A 423 3.28 5.28 -19.05
N THR A 424 4.62 5.35 -19.01
CA THR A 424 5.47 4.84 -20.09
C THR A 424 6.14 3.50 -19.77
N GLY A 425 6.22 3.09 -18.49
CA GLY A 425 6.89 1.86 -18.09
C GLY A 425 6.19 0.53 -18.44
N GLY A 426 5.11 0.56 -19.22
CA GLY A 426 4.21 -0.57 -19.47
C GLY A 426 3.01 -0.57 -18.50
N GLN A 427 2.63 -1.74 -18.00
CA GLN A 427 1.48 -1.86 -17.10
C GLN A 427 1.73 -1.15 -15.76
N PRO A 428 0.98 -0.07 -15.42
CA PRO A 428 1.33 0.82 -14.31
C PRO A 428 1.41 0.11 -12.94
N PRO A 429 2.34 0.49 -12.04
CA PRO A 429 2.37 0.06 -10.63
C PRO A 429 1.31 0.79 -9.79
N ARG A 430 1.04 0.32 -8.56
CA ARG A 430 0.15 1.09 -7.65
C ARG A 430 0.85 2.38 -7.23
N GLY A 431 0.08 3.42 -6.90
CA GLY A 431 0.64 4.69 -6.45
C GLY A 431 1.62 4.53 -5.29
N THR A 432 1.27 3.69 -4.29
CA THR A 432 2.17 3.41 -3.15
C THR A 432 3.44 2.66 -3.53
N GLU A 433 3.38 1.78 -4.54
CA GLU A 433 4.55 1.05 -5.03
C GLU A 433 5.50 2.00 -5.78
N LEU A 434 4.95 2.91 -6.61
CA LEU A 434 5.74 3.86 -7.39
C LEU A 434 6.42 4.93 -6.52
N ILE A 435 5.67 5.47 -5.56
CA ILE A 435 6.16 6.51 -4.66
C ILE A 435 7.23 5.94 -3.71
N GLY A 436 7.16 4.65 -3.38
CA GLY A 436 8.15 3.97 -2.56
C GLY A 436 9.49 3.64 -3.26
N LEU A 437 9.66 3.98 -4.54
CA LEU A 437 10.90 3.70 -5.27
C LEU A 437 12.10 4.43 -4.65
N GLN A 438 13.18 3.69 -4.44
CA GLN A 438 14.45 4.22 -3.97
C GLN A 438 15.47 4.22 -5.11
N HIS A 439 16.24 5.30 -5.25
CA HIS A 439 17.27 5.43 -6.27
C HIS A 439 18.64 4.90 -5.81
N SER A 440 18.77 4.55 -4.52
CA SER A 440 20.02 4.10 -3.91
C SER A 440 19.74 3.07 -2.81
N ASN A 441 20.66 2.11 -2.65
CA ASN A 441 20.55 1.06 -1.64
C ASN A 441 20.61 1.62 -0.21
N THR A 442 19.85 1.01 0.70
CA THR A 442 19.82 1.41 2.12
C THR A 442 20.53 0.40 3.02
N ALA A 443 20.96 0.84 4.21
CA ALA A 443 21.59 -0.02 5.21
C ALA A 443 20.66 -1.12 5.77
N GLN A 444 19.34 -0.97 5.58
CA GLN A 444 18.30 -1.86 6.10
C GLN A 444 18.00 -3.03 5.14
N GLY A 445 18.87 -3.29 4.15
CA GLY A 445 18.70 -4.37 3.17
C GLY A 445 17.56 -4.14 2.16
N GLN A 446 16.93 -2.96 2.13
CA GLN A 446 16.03 -2.60 1.04
C GLN A 446 16.89 -2.25 -0.17
N HIS A 447 16.81 -3.09 -1.20
CA HIS A 447 17.42 -2.83 -2.49
C HIS A 447 16.78 -1.60 -3.12
N ARG A 448 17.58 -0.82 -3.86
CA ARG A 448 17.07 0.24 -4.73
C ARG A 448 16.00 -0.33 -5.67
N GLY A 449 15.05 0.51 -6.07
CA GLY A 449 14.03 0.17 -7.05
C GLY A 449 14.38 0.63 -8.47
N ILE A 450 15.53 1.26 -8.67
CA ILE A 450 15.99 1.79 -9.96
C ILE A 450 17.24 1.02 -10.39
N PHE A 451 17.18 0.41 -11.56
CA PHE A 451 18.27 -0.36 -12.14
C PHE A 451 18.48 0.03 -13.59
N LEU A 452 19.71 -0.12 -14.08
CA LEU A 452 20.02 0.01 -15.50
C LEU A 452 20.26 -1.38 -16.10
N GLU A 453 19.64 -1.68 -17.23
CA GLU A 453 19.80 -2.96 -17.92
C GLU A 453 19.69 -2.76 -19.43
N GLU A 454 20.77 -3.11 -20.15
CA GLU A 454 20.88 -3.01 -21.61
C GLU A 454 20.36 -1.65 -22.15
N GLY A 455 20.90 -0.56 -21.62
CA GLY A 455 20.62 0.80 -22.09
C GLY A 455 19.24 1.37 -21.76
N LEU A 456 18.46 0.74 -20.87
CA LEU A 456 17.20 1.29 -20.36
C LEU A 456 17.19 1.26 -18.84
N ILE A 457 16.50 2.23 -18.24
CA ILE A 457 16.19 2.19 -16.81
C ILE A 457 14.99 1.26 -16.59
N SER A 458 15.13 0.35 -15.64
CA SER A 458 14.06 -0.49 -15.12
C SER A 458 13.67 -0.06 -13.71
N THR A 459 12.37 0.17 -13.50
CA THR A 459 11.81 0.27 -12.15
C THR A 459 11.38 -1.11 -11.67
N VAL A 460 11.82 -1.49 -10.48
CA VAL A 460 11.57 -2.78 -9.87
C VAL A 460 10.73 -2.56 -8.62
N THR A 461 9.51 -3.09 -8.64
CA THR A 461 8.62 -3.05 -7.47
C THR A 461 8.36 -4.46 -6.96
N SER A 462 8.44 -4.62 -5.64
CA SER A 462 8.03 -5.83 -4.95
C SER A 462 6.54 -5.77 -4.63
N TYR A 463 5.77 -6.67 -5.24
CA TYR A 463 4.36 -6.79 -4.96
C TYR A 463 4.11 -7.80 -3.84
N HIS A 464 3.77 -7.29 -2.64
CA HIS A 464 3.53 -8.12 -1.45
C HIS A 464 2.06 -8.53 -1.25
N LYS A 465 1.10 -7.99 -2.02
CA LYS A 465 -0.32 -8.36 -1.85
C LYS A 465 -0.56 -9.74 -2.48
N GLY A 466 -0.64 -10.75 -1.62
CA GLY A 466 -0.71 -12.16 -2.02
C GLY A 466 0.59 -12.94 -1.76
N TYR A 467 1.71 -12.27 -1.43
CA TYR A 467 2.93 -12.91 -0.88
C TYR A 467 2.56 -13.91 0.22
N ASN A 468 1.71 -13.40 1.10
CA ASN A 468 1.07 -14.08 2.20
C ASN A 468 0.42 -15.43 1.80
N ILE A 469 -0.15 -15.56 0.60
CA ILE A 469 -0.84 -16.78 0.10
C ILE A 469 0.13 -17.68 -0.68
N THR A 470 1.06 -17.12 -1.46
CA THR A 470 1.92 -17.88 -2.39
C THR A 470 3.34 -18.13 -1.89
N GLY A 471 3.75 -17.55 -0.75
CA GLY A 471 5.11 -17.63 -0.21
C GLY A 471 6.17 -16.92 -1.05
N SER A 472 5.77 -16.15 -2.07
CA SER A 472 6.66 -15.59 -3.09
C SER A 472 6.37 -14.12 -3.34
N THR A 473 7.39 -13.26 -3.28
CA THR A 473 7.25 -11.85 -3.67
C THR A 473 7.25 -11.79 -5.18
N LYS A 474 6.21 -11.20 -5.79
CA LYS A 474 6.23 -10.95 -7.23
C LYS A 474 7.07 -9.71 -7.48
N ILE A 475 8.29 -9.92 -7.96
CA ILE A 475 9.17 -8.84 -8.43
C ILE A 475 8.73 -8.50 -9.86
N ILE A 476 8.35 -7.25 -10.07
CA ILE A 476 7.85 -6.77 -11.37
C ILE A 476 8.80 -5.71 -11.89
N HIS A 477 9.36 -5.97 -13.06
CA HIS A 477 10.19 -5.02 -13.80
C HIS A 477 9.33 -4.20 -14.75
N ARG A 478 9.65 -2.92 -14.89
CA ARG A 478 9.03 -1.99 -15.83
C ARG A 478 10.13 -1.14 -16.43
N TYR A 479 10.42 -1.38 -17.70
CA TYR A 479 11.44 -0.65 -18.43
C TYR A 479 10.85 0.65 -18.93
N LEU A 480 11.59 1.73 -18.80
CA LEU A 480 11.23 3.04 -19.31
C LEU A 480 11.69 3.17 -20.76
N PRO A 481 11.02 3.98 -21.59
CA PRO A 481 11.54 4.31 -22.92
C PRO A 481 12.86 5.09 -22.79
N LYS A 482 13.63 5.16 -23.88
CA LYS A 482 14.98 5.75 -23.89
C LYS A 482 14.97 7.19 -23.39
N GLU A 483 14.03 7.98 -23.88
CA GLU A 483 13.86 9.40 -23.58
C GLU A 483 13.60 9.64 -22.09
N VAL A 484 12.76 8.80 -21.47
CA VAL A 484 12.46 8.90 -20.03
C VAL A 484 13.62 8.33 -19.18
N SER A 485 14.32 7.32 -19.69
CA SER A 485 15.53 6.78 -19.07
C SER A 485 16.63 7.83 -19.00
N GLU A 486 16.87 8.57 -20.09
CA GLU A 486 17.85 9.66 -20.17
C GLU A 486 17.52 10.78 -19.18
N LEU A 487 16.26 11.24 -19.14
CA LEU A 487 15.80 12.24 -18.17
C LEU A 487 16.09 11.84 -16.73
N LEU A 488 15.84 10.57 -16.38
CA LEU A 488 16.10 10.06 -15.04
C LEU A 488 17.59 9.91 -14.74
N VAL A 489 18.42 9.51 -15.72
CA VAL A 489 19.87 9.47 -15.54
C VAL A 489 20.43 10.87 -15.32
N TYR A 490 20.07 11.86 -16.13
CA TYR A 490 20.49 13.25 -15.92
C TYR A 490 20.06 13.81 -14.57
N TYR A 491 18.84 13.48 -14.13
CA TYR A 491 18.38 13.86 -12.78
C TYR A 491 19.28 13.26 -11.70
N LEU A 492 19.53 11.96 -11.73
CA LEU A 492 20.32 11.29 -10.70
C LEU A 492 21.79 11.71 -10.74
N TRP A 493 22.32 12.01 -11.92
CA TRP A 493 23.73 12.31 -12.14
C TRP A 493 24.09 13.77 -11.88
N LEU A 494 23.28 14.72 -12.35
CA LEU A 494 23.62 16.16 -12.32
C LEU A 494 22.74 16.93 -11.32
N ILE A 495 21.42 16.78 -11.43
CA ILE A 495 20.46 17.62 -10.71
C ILE A 495 20.38 17.25 -9.22
N LEU A 496 20.30 15.95 -8.91
CA LEU A 496 20.16 15.47 -7.53
C LEU A 496 21.39 15.83 -6.68
N PRO A 497 22.65 15.57 -7.11
CA PRO A 497 23.81 15.98 -6.33
C PRO A 497 23.88 17.48 -6.11
N PHE A 498 23.60 18.29 -7.15
CA PHE A 498 23.59 19.74 -7.03
C PHE A 498 22.51 20.24 -6.07
N TRP A 499 21.29 19.72 -6.17
CA TRP A 499 20.20 20.02 -5.25
C TRP A 499 20.58 19.68 -3.79
N GLN A 500 21.20 18.52 -3.56
CA GLN A 500 21.67 18.11 -2.23
C GLN A 500 22.76 19.04 -1.69
N GLN A 501 23.72 19.44 -2.53
CA GLN A 501 24.77 20.39 -2.17
C GLN A 501 24.18 21.75 -1.77
N LEU A 502 23.24 22.30 -2.54
CA LEU A 502 22.55 23.55 -2.19
C LEU A 502 21.81 23.45 -0.86
N ASP A 503 21.13 22.33 -0.59
CA ASP A 503 20.40 22.13 0.68
C ASP A 503 21.36 22.14 1.89
N ILE A 504 22.52 21.50 1.75
CA ILE A 504 23.59 21.52 2.75
C ILE A 504 24.15 22.94 2.92
N LEU A 505 24.54 23.60 1.83
CA LEU A 505 25.23 24.90 1.87
C LEU A 505 24.32 26.04 2.35
N VAL A 506 23.04 26.03 1.96
CA VAL A 506 22.10 27.14 2.17
C VAL A 506 21.28 26.94 3.44
N TYR A 507 20.81 25.72 3.70
CA TYR A 507 19.94 25.39 4.82
C TYR A 507 20.64 24.63 5.95
N LYS A 508 21.95 24.36 5.81
CA LYS A 508 22.80 23.74 6.84
C LYS A 508 22.24 22.40 7.33
N ARG A 509 21.69 21.61 6.40
CA ARG A 509 21.14 20.29 6.69
C ARG A 509 22.22 19.41 7.35
N LYS A 510 21.85 18.76 8.47
CA LYS A 510 22.71 17.80 9.19
C LYS A 510 22.31 16.34 8.97
N ASP A 511 21.04 16.08 8.70
CA ASP A 511 20.54 14.74 8.47
C ASP A 511 20.89 14.23 7.07
N PRO A 512 21.13 12.92 6.89
CA PRO A 512 21.33 12.34 5.57
C PRO A 512 20.17 12.66 4.61
N HIS A 513 20.47 12.82 3.32
CA HIS A 513 19.45 12.93 2.30
C HIS A 513 18.67 11.61 2.15
N SER A 514 17.40 11.74 1.77
CA SER A 514 16.51 10.62 1.51
C SER A 514 16.98 9.78 0.32
N THR A 515 16.89 8.45 0.42
CA THR A 515 17.17 7.53 -0.70
C THR A 515 15.96 7.32 -1.62
N PHE A 516 14.80 7.90 -1.28
CA PHE A 516 13.61 7.87 -2.14
C PHE A 516 13.82 8.70 -3.40
N LEU A 517 13.26 8.25 -4.52
CA LEU A 517 13.25 9.04 -5.77
C LEU A 517 12.36 10.28 -5.65
N TRP A 518 11.36 10.25 -4.76
CA TRP A 518 10.41 11.33 -4.50
C TRP A 518 10.51 11.81 -3.05
N PRO A 519 11.51 12.64 -2.69
CA PRO A 519 11.82 12.94 -1.29
C PRO A 519 10.82 13.91 -0.64
N LYS A 520 10.49 13.68 0.64
CA LYS A 520 9.83 14.65 1.53
C LYS A 520 10.48 14.60 2.92
N GLY A 521 11.40 15.51 3.20
CA GLY A 521 12.22 15.42 4.41
C GLY A 521 13.02 14.11 4.43
N SER A 522 12.85 13.29 5.47
CA SER A 522 13.42 11.92 5.55
C SER A 522 12.53 10.85 4.91
N GLY A 523 11.31 11.19 4.50
CA GLY A 523 10.33 10.28 3.92
C GLY A 523 10.15 10.45 2.41
N THR A 524 8.98 10.05 1.93
CA THR A 524 8.57 10.15 0.54
C THR A 524 7.28 10.96 0.36
N TRP A 525 6.98 11.38 -0.86
CA TRP A 525 5.70 12.00 -1.23
C TRP A 525 4.49 11.11 -0.87
N ASP A 526 3.30 11.69 -0.90
CA ASP A 526 2.06 10.92 -0.76
C ASP A 526 1.50 10.55 -2.14
N SER A 527 0.88 9.37 -2.27
CA SER A 527 0.30 8.91 -3.54
C SER A 527 -0.79 9.84 -4.11
N SER A 528 -1.43 10.67 -3.27
CA SER A 528 -2.35 11.71 -3.73
C SER A 528 -1.68 12.76 -4.63
N ARG A 529 -0.35 12.97 -4.52
CA ARG A 529 0.39 13.88 -5.39
C ARG A 529 0.35 13.39 -6.83
N LEU A 530 0.61 12.09 -7.08
CA LEU A 530 0.45 11.50 -8.41
C LEU A 530 -0.99 11.64 -8.93
N THR A 531 -2.00 11.42 -8.10
CA THR A 531 -3.41 11.62 -8.50
C THR A 531 -3.67 13.06 -8.94
N ARG A 532 -3.15 14.06 -8.20
CA ARG A 532 -3.29 15.48 -8.57
C ARG A 532 -2.58 15.80 -9.89
N VAL A 533 -1.37 15.28 -10.09
CA VAL A 533 -0.60 15.49 -11.33
C VAL A 533 -1.33 14.88 -12.54
N ILE A 534 -1.74 13.61 -12.45
CA ILE A 534 -2.51 12.94 -13.50
C ILE A 534 -3.78 13.74 -13.83
N ALA A 535 -4.56 14.13 -12.81
CA ALA A 535 -5.80 14.86 -13.02
C ALA A 535 -5.56 16.24 -13.66
N ARG A 536 -4.54 16.98 -13.22
CA ARG A 536 -4.17 18.29 -13.77
C ARG A 536 -3.80 18.18 -15.25
N GLU A 537 -2.86 17.29 -15.58
CA GLU A 537 -2.36 17.18 -16.95
C GLU A 537 -3.40 16.57 -17.89
N ALA A 538 -4.17 15.56 -17.44
CA ALA A 538 -5.23 14.98 -18.26
C ALA A 538 -6.33 15.99 -18.60
N ARG A 539 -6.69 16.89 -17.69
CA ARG A 539 -7.68 17.95 -18.01
C ARG A 539 -7.15 18.91 -19.06
N LEU A 540 -5.89 19.29 -18.96
CA LEU A 540 -5.28 20.26 -19.87
C LEU A 540 -5.06 19.71 -21.29
N TYR A 541 -4.79 18.41 -21.41
CA TYR A 541 -4.27 17.84 -22.67
C TYR A 541 -5.08 16.66 -23.22
N LEU A 542 -5.97 16.06 -22.42
CA LEU A 542 -6.87 14.98 -22.83
C LEU A 542 -8.36 15.36 -22.70
N ASP A 543 -8.66 16.59 -22.23
CA ASP A 543 -10.01 17.06 -21.92
C ASP A 543 -10.80 16.08 -21.04
N THR A 544 -10.11 15.47 -20.07
CA THR A 544 -10.72 14.44 -19.23
C THR A 544 -10.11 14.38 -17.83
N THR A 545 -10.80 13.73 -16.90
CA THR A 545 -10.31 13.57 -15.52
C THR A 545 -9.83 12.14 -15.29
N LEU A 546 -8.52 11.97 -15.17
CA LEU A 546 -7.92 10.68 -14.83
C LEU A 546 -7.50 10.63 -13.35
N SER A 547 -7.58 9.43 -12.79
CA SER A 547 -6.95 9.07 -11.52
C SER A 547 -6.03 7.86 -11.73
N ILE A 548 -5.19 7.56 -10.74
CA ILE A 548 -4.32 6.36 -10.78
C ILE A 548 -5.14 5.10 -11.07
N LEU A 549 -6.31 4.94 -10.44
CA LEU A 549 -7.14 3.75 -10.64
C LEU A 549 -7.74 3.68 -12.04
N ILE A 550 -8.31 4.79 -12.52
CA ILE A 550 -8.93 4.88 -13.84
C ILE A 550 -7.89 4.59 -14.92
N TYR A 551 -6.73 5.27 -14.86
CA TYR A 551 -5.67 5.06 -15.85
C TYR A 551 -5.15 3.62 -15.84
N ARG A 552 -5.02 2.98 -14.67
CA ARG A 552 -4.65 1.56 -14.59
C ARG A 552 -5.65 0.65 -15.31
N HIS A 553 -6.96 0.89 -15.15
CA HIS A 553 -7.98 0.10 -15.86
C HIS A 553 -7.88 0.30 -17.37
N LEU A 554 -7.71 1.56 -17.81
CA LEU A 554 -7.55 1.91 -19.22
C LEU A 554 -6.27 1.30 -19.82
N ALA A 555 -5.13 1.40 -19.15
CA ALA A 555 -3.87 0.81 -19.62
C ALA A 555 -3.92 -0.72 -19.77
N ILE A 556 -4.65 -1.41 -18.90
CA ILE A 556 -4.91 -2.85 -19.04
C ILE A 556 -5.79 -3.14 -20.25
N ALA A 557 -6.85 -2.35 -20.47
CA ALA A 557 -7.70 -2.50 -21.64
C ALA A 557 -6.96 -2.21 -22.95
N ILE A 558 -6.19 -1.12 -23.02
CA ILE A 558 -5.41 -0.76 -24.20
C ILE A 558 -4.43 -1.90 -24.53
N SER A 559 -3.75 -2.44 -23.53
CA SER A 559 -2.85 -3.57 -23.75
C SER A 559 -3.58 -4.79 -24.30
N ARG A 560 -4.75 -5.14 -23.77
CA ARG A 560 -5.58 -6.24 -24.28
C ARG A 560 -6.03 -6.05 -25.73
N GLN A 561 -6.36 -4.80 -26.09
CA GLN A 561 -6.92 -4.47 -27.39
C GLN A 561 -5.83 -4.33 -28.47
N HIS A 562 -4.68 -3.75 -28.13
CA HIS A 562 -3.69 -3.31 -29.12
C HIS A 562 -2.33 -3.99 -29.02
N LEU A 563 -2.04 -4.72 -27.94
CA LEU A 563 -0.71 -5.33 -27.75
C LEU A 563 -0.79 -6.86 -27.82
N PRO A 564 0.15 -7.52 -28.52
CA PRO A 564 0.29 -8.98 -28.51
C PRO A 564 0.42 -9.58 -27.10
N CYS A 565 1.13 -8.90 -26.19
CA CYS A 565 1.27 -9.35 -24.80
C CYS A 565 -0.02 -9.26 -23.96
N GLY A 566 -1.06 -8.58 -24.45
CA GLY A 566 -2.29 -8.29 -23.71
C GLY A 566 -3.30 -9.42 -23.57
N GLY A 567 -3.11 -10.56 -24.26
CA GLY A 567 -4.05 -11.68 -24.27
C GLY A 567 -4.37 -12.26 -22.88
N PHE A 568 -5.60 -12.74 -22.68
CA PHE A 568 -6.03 -13.35 -21.43
C PHE A 568 -5.42 -14.75 -21.26
N LYS A 569 -4.24 -14.85 -20.64
CA LYS A 569 -3.68 -16.15 -20.18
C LYS A 569 -4.09 -16.39 -18.74
N ARG A 570 -5.05 -17.30 -18.53
CA ARG A 570 -5.56 -17.69 -17.20
C ARG A 570 -4.49 -18.36 -16.33
N ASP A 571 -3.42 -18.84 -16.95
CA ASP A 571 -2.34 -19.55 -16.29
C ASP A 571 -1.03 -18.75 -16.34
N TYR A 572 -0.64 -18.20 -15.19
CA TYR A 572 0.79 -18.10 -14.83
C TYR A 572 1.26 -19.48 -14.31
N GLY A 573 0.92 -20.54 -15.04
CA GLY A 573 1.54 -21.84 -14.91
C GLY A 573 2.89 -21.74 -15.60
N VAL A 574 3.95 -21.72 -14.79
CA VAL A 574 5.35 -21.78 -15.23
C VAL A 574 5.47 -22.79 -16.37
N HIS A 575 5.84 -22.34 -17.57
CA HIS A 575 6.42 -23.25 -18.57
C HIS A 575 7.68 -23.84 -17.94
N LYS A 576 7.54 -25.02 -17.34
CA LYS A 576 8.66 -25.81 -16.81
C LYS A 576 9.56 -26.13 -18.00
N LYS A 577 10.81 -25.66 -17.99
CA LYS A 577 11.78 -26.10 -18.99
C LYS A 577 12.14 -27.55 -18.68
N ILE A 578 12.00 -28.42 -19.67
CA ILE A 578 12.30 -29.87 -19.57
C ILE A 578 13.76 -30.09 -19.12
N ALA A 579 14.67 -29.22 -19.55
CA ALA A 579 16.08 -29.23 -19.14
C ALA A 579 16.29 -29.03 -17.62
N ASP A 580 15.48 -28.21 -16.93
CA ASP A 580 15.62 -27.97 -15.49
C ASP A 580 15.24 -29.24 -14.68
N GLN A 581 14.24 -29.98 -15.15
CA GLN A 581 13.82 -31.25 -14.55
C GLN A 581 14.85 -32.36 -14.79
N GLN A 582 15.55 -32.31 -15.92
CA GLN A 582 16.62 -33.24 -16.27
C GLN A 582 17.85 -33.07 -15.35
N ALA A 583 18.04 -31.87 -14.77
CA ALA A 583 19.06 -31.57 -13.76
C ALA A 583 18.57 -31.79 -12.31
N THR A 584 17.40 -32.41 -12.10
CA THR A 584 16.81 -32.67 -10.77
C THR A 584 16.48 -31.40 -9.96
N HIS A 585 16.25 -30.26 -10.62
CA HIS A 585 15.89 -29.01 -9.97
C HIS A 585 14.53 -28.48 -10.45
N GLY A 586 13.77 -27.84 -9.56
CA GLY A 586 12.62 -27.03 -9.99
C GLY A 586 13.10 -25.75 -10.68
N THR A 587 12.43 -25.28 -11.73
CA THR A 587 12.75 -24.05 -12.48
C THR A 587 12.99 -22.82 -11.59
N TRP A 588 12.35 -22.77 -10.41
CA TRP A 588 12.61 -21.73 -9.41
C TRP A 588 13.97 -21.87 -8.73
N ILE A 589 14.36 -23.07 -8.29
CA ILE A 589 15.65 -23.36 -7.62
C ILE A 589 16.81 -23.23 -8.63
N ALA A 590 16.62 -23.74 -9.85
CA ALA A 590 17.60 -23.61 -10.92
C ALA A 590 17.92 -22.13 -11.22
N GLY A 591 16.89 -21.28 -11.36
CA GLY A 591 17.07 -19.84 -11.61
C GLY A 591 17.42 -18.98 -10.39
N THR A 592 17.39 -19.50 -9.16
CA THR A 592 17.81 -18.76 -7.94
C THR A 592 19.16 -19.17 -7.41
N VAL A 593 19.69 -20.35 -7.77
CA VAL A 593 20.89 -20.94 -7.15
C VAL A 593 22.01 -21.21 -8.16
N TYR A 594 21.72 -21.51 -9.43
CA TYR A 594 22.74 -21.90 -10.42
C TYR A 594 22.70 -21.03 -11.70
N ALA A 595 23.87 -20.77 -12.30
CA ALA A 595 24.05 -20.01 -13.56
C ALA A 595 23.44 -18.58 -13.58
N ARG A 596 23.67 -17.79 -12.51
CA ARG A 596 23.17 -16.40 -12.41
C ARG A 596 24.12 -15.40 -13.06
N GLY A 597 23.61 -14.56 -13.96
CA GLY A 597 24.39 -13.45 -14.53
C GLY A 597 24.67 -12.34 -13.49
N LEU A 598 25.74 -11.57 -13.69
CA LEU A 598 26.09 -10.41 -12.84
C LEU A 598 24.96 -9.36 -12.70
N GLN A 599 24.03 -9.35 -13.66
CA GLN A 599 22.84 -8.49 -13.73
C GLN A 599 21.63 -9.03 -12.94
N GLU A 600 21.75 -10.16 -12.23
CA GLU A 600 20.63 -10.79 -11.53
C GLU A 600 20.70 -10.53 -10.02
N ALA A 601 19.84 -9.66 -9.47
CA ALA A 601 19.71 -9.47 -8.02
C ALA A 601 18.97 -10.64 -7.32
N PRO A 602 19.22 -10.94 -6.03
CA PRO A 602 18.55 -12.03 -5.32
C PRO A 602 17.02 -12.00 -5.47
N GLY A 603 16.43 -13.12 -5.94
CA GLY A 603 14.99 -13.23 -6.23
C GLY A 603 14.56 -12.84 -7.65
N HIS A 604 15.48 -12.33 -8.48
CA HIS A 604 15.26 -12.01 -9.89
C HIS A 604 15.55 -13.24 -10.75
N VAL A 605 14.69 -13.49 -11.75
CA VAL A 605 14.89 -14.54 -12.76
C VAL A 605 14.99 -13.87 -14.12
N LYS A 606 16.15 -13.95 -14.78
CA LYS A 606 16.46 -13.25 -16.05
C LYS A 606 15.47 -13.52 -17.18
N ALA A 607 14.93 -14.74 -17.25
CA ALA A 607 13.88 -15.07 -18.21
C ALA A 607 12.62 -14.19 -18.02
N ARG A 608 12.25 -13.90 -16.77
CA ARG A 608 11.09 -13.06 -16.44
C ARG A 608 11.36 -11.57 -16.68
N SER A 609 12.58 -11.09 -16.41
CA SER A 609 12.94 -9.69 -16.72
C SER A 609 12.92 -9.45 -18.23
N SER A 610 13.36 -10.41 -19.04
CA SER A 610 13.30 -10.37 -20.50
C SER A 610 11.87 -10.29 -21.04
N GLU A 611 10.93 -11.06 -20.48
CA GLU A 611 9.50 -10.98 -20.82
C GLU A 611 8.89 -9.62 -20.45
N TYR A 612 9.20 -9.09 -19.27
CA TYR A 612 8.76 -7.75 -18.87
C TYR A 612 9.34 -6.66 -19.78
N ARG A 613 10.60 -6.80 -20.20
CA ARG A 613 11.25 -5.90 -21.16
C ARG A 613 10.54 -5.91 -22.50
N ALA A 614 10.21 -7.08 -23.03
CA ALA A 614 9.45 -7.21 -24.28
C ALA A 614 8.08 -6.51 -24.17
N ALA A 615 7.33 -6.76 -23.08
CA ALA A 615 6.04 -6.11 -22.85
C ALA A 615 6.14 -4.58 -22.70
N SER A 616 7.16 -4.07 -22.00
CA SER A 616 7.43 -2.63 -21.92
C SER A 616 7.76 -2.05 -23.31
N ARG A 617 8.56 -2.74 -24.12
CA ARG A 617 8.90 -2.28 -25.48
C ARG A 617 7.70 -2.26 -26.43
N GLU A 618 6.82 -3.26 -26.39
CA GLU A 618 5.55 -3.22 -27.12
C GLU A 618 4.72 -1.99 -26.74
N TRP A 619 4.65 -1.69 -25.44
CA TRP A 619 3.99 -0.48 -24.94
C TRP A 619 4.67 0.80 -25.42
N HIS A 620 6.01 0.84 -25.44
CA HIS A 620 6.75 1.98 -25.96
C HIS A 620 6.44 2.23 -27.44
N SER A 621 6.48 1.18 -28.26
CA SER A 621 6.14 1.27 -29.69
C SER A 621 4.70 1.76 -29.90
N PHE A 622 3.75 1.26 -29.11
CA PHE A 622 2.36 1.72 -29.16
C PHE A 622 2.19 3.21 -28.80
N LEU A 623 2.99 3.71 -27.84
CA LEU A 623 3.00 5.12 -27.45
C LEU A 623 3.76 6.02 -28.46
N GLY A 624 4.39 5.45 -29.48
CA GLY A 624 5.12 6.18 -30.52
C GLY A 624 6.60 6.42 -30.21
N PHE A 625 7.19 5.69 -29.26
CA PHE A 625 8.64 5.70 -29.04
C PHE A 625 9.32 4.77 -30.05
N TRP A 626 10.07 5.34 -30.99
CA TRP A 626 10.73 4.58 -32.05
C TRP A 626 11.98 3.87 -31.53
N HIS A 627 12.11 2.59 -31.83
CA HIS A 627 13.33 1.82 -31.58
C HIS A 627 13.99 1.60 -32.94
N SER A 628 15.10 2.27 -33.24
CA SER A 628 15.86 2.00 -34.47
C SER A 628 16.33 0.53 -34.43
N PRO A 629 15.92 -0.34 -35.37
CA PRO A 629 16.34 -1.76 -35.38
C PRO A 629 17.86 -1.94 -35.59
N GLN A 630 18.56 -0.89 -36.02
CA GLN A 630 19.96 -0.92 -36.46
C GLN A 630 20.98 -1.26 -35.36
N GLN A 631 20.63 -1.21 -34.08
CA GLN A 631 21.55 -1.64 -33.01
C GLN A 631 21.61 -3.16 -32.80
N SER A 632 20.73 -3.95 -33.44
CA SER A 632 20.77 -5.42 -33.35
C SER A 632 21.66 -6.08 -34.40
N ILE A 633 22.03 -5.38 -35.49
CA ILE A 633 22.81 -5.94 -36.61
C ILE A 633 24.32 -5.65 -36.47
N LYS A 634 24.73 -4.65 -35.67
CA LYS A 634 26.17 -4.40 -35.41
C LYS A 634 26.85 -5.45 -34.52
N TRP A 635 26.09 -6.31 -33.84
CA TRP A 635 26.63 -7.36 -32.96
C TRP A 635 27.28 -8.55 -33.68
N VAL A 636 27.13 -8.66 -35.01
CA VAL A 636 27.65 -9.81 -35.78
C VAL A 636 28.87 -9.45 -36.64
N LEU A 637 29.14 -8.17 -36.91
CA LEU A 637 30.15 -7.77 -37.92
C LEU A 637 31.42 -7.10 -37.36
N GLU A 638 31.52 -6.87 -36.04
CA GLU A 638 32.74 -6.29 -35.42
C GLU A 638 33.59 -7.36 -34.69
N GLY A 639 33.31 -8.65 -34.89
CA GLY A 639 33.97 -9.78 -34.20
C GLY A 639 34.82 -10.71 -35.08
N SER A 640 35.05 -10.38 -36.34
CA SER A 640 35.81 -11.23 -37.27
C SER A 640 36.82 -10.40 -38.04
N ASP A 641 37.99 -10.21 -37.43
CA ASP A 641 39.25 -9.92 -38.12
C ASP A 641 40.40 -10.14 -37.12
N TRP A 642 40.70 -11.41 -36.81
CA TRP A 642 42.00 -11.89 -36.32
C TRP A 642 42.03 -13.43 -36.46
N ILE A 643 42.52 -13.93 -37.60
CA ILE A 643 43.38 -15.12 -37.78
C ILE A 643 43.99 -14.94 -39.18
N ASP A 644 45.25 -14.53 -39.19
CA ASP A 644 46.33 -15.12 -40.00
C ASP A 644 47.62 -15.00 -39.18
#